data_AF-A0A2W6SCA7-F1
#
_entry.id   AF-A0A2W6SCA7-F1
#
_cell.length_a   1.000
_cell.length_b   1.000
_cell.length_c   1.000
_cell.angle_alpha   90.00
_cell.angle_beta   90.00
_cell.angle_gamma   90.00
#
_symmetry.space_group_name_H-M   'P 1'
#
loop_
_entity.id
_entity.type
_entity.pdbx_description
1 polymer ?
#
loop_
_entity_poly.entity_id
_entity_poly.type
_entity_poly.pdbx_seq_one_letter_code
_entity_poly.pdbx_strand_id
1 'polypeptide(L)'
;MLGRGSEWRRWEPHIHAPGTVLNNQFSGPSAWENYLAALEAATPLIEAVAVTDYYVTDTYEEVLRRRRDEGRLPNVQLVFPNVELRLHVAAKSGFVNMHLLVSPEDEDHVERIQRFLARLEFKAFDDRFDCTRSELIRLGRRDKGAQLDERAALEHGATQFKVSFEQLRTVWDEDAWARANVLIAVAGGSGDGTAGVREAADQVTRQEIERFAHVIFASSDAQRDFWLGRKALNEEELRSRYNGLKPCLHGSDAHKADDVGAPFGNRFSWIKGGLEFDALRQACIDPAGRAHVGAEPPAAATPSQVISAVRTVGADWMVTPDIQLNPGLVAIIGARGSGKTALADMIAAGCDAVSPTVWQDQKGVSASFLARARPLIGAETITVDWAGGDSATRFLDGRDADDPLNYPRARYLSQQFVEELCSANGMTDALLREIERVIFEAHPYSTREGAVDFAELREGRTRLHSLAREREVDAIAAMSERIGLEHEKDRLRGAYDAQILQKTNLINAYTTDRAKLVAKDSETNVARHTALFGAAEALRTKNRTLVAQRQAFLAVQSEVGAMRATGAPEALRAMMARHREGFMTEEQWAAFLLDYKGTVDDNLVAYVSWVDGEISRLRGAPPPPQQDPTAPLIAADADLAALPLLLLEAEMARLESLISADRDIQRRYSELTQKITIETAALEAAKERLADAQGAAERIKTLNLERDAAYERAFAALVAEQKVLENLYRPLMERLATSPGTLKKLTFSVSRVADVDRWASTAEEGLLDLRKQGPFRGRGALIDAARTQLRPAWESGSAEDVVAAMSAFRDTYQKDLLQHSPVPSGDTVEMRAWLKRFALWLFSTDHMEIRYGISYDGIDIRKLSPGTRGIVLLLLYLALDEGDDRPLIIDQPEENLDPKSVFEELVGLFISAKRKRQVIMVTHNANLVINTDADQIIVAESGPHPAGSLPPITYVSGGLENQIIRKTVCDILEGGEFAFKERARRLRVRLRR
;
A
#
# COMPACT_ATOMS: atom_id res chain seq x y z
N MET A 1 -35.93 -21.39 -11.01
CA MET A 1 -34.56 -20.85 -10.88
C MET A 1 -34.66 -19.55 -10.10
N LEU A 2 -33.79 -19.34 -9.12
CA LEU A 2 -33.73 -18.08 -8.38
C LEU A 2 -33.29 -16.93 -9.31
N GLY A 3 -33.92 -15.76 -9.18
CA GLY A 3 -33.60 -14.61 -10.04
C GLY A 3 -32.26 -13.97 -9.66
N ARG A 4 -31.45 -13.60 -10.68
CA ARG A 4 -30.16 -12.89 -10.51
C ARG A 4 -30.32 -11.41 -10.13
N GLY A 5 -31.52 -10.98 -9.75
CA GLY A 5 -31.84 -9.59 -9.46
C GLY A 5 -31.76 -8.69 -10.70
N SER A 6 -31.23 -7.49 -10.53
CA SER A 6 -31.16 -6.44 -11.54
C SER A 6 -30.03 -6.67 -12.53
N GLU A 7 -30.39 -6.92 -13.79
CA GLU A 7 -29.46 -7.07 -14.92
C GLU A 7 -29.71 -6.00 -15.98
N TRP A 8 -28.70 -5.68 -16.78
CA TRP A 8 -28.89 -4.80 -17.93
C TRP A 8 -29.67 -5.55 -19.01
N ARG A 9 -30.88 -5.07 -19.30
CA ARG A 9 -31.78 -5.63 -20.32
C ARG A 9 -32.03 -4.56 -21.38
N ARG A 10 -32.13 -4.96 -22.65
CA ARG A 10 -32.49 -4.04 -23.73
C ARG A 10 -34.00 -3.82 -23.76
N TRP A 11 -34.39 -2.56 -23.73
CA TRP A 11 -35.78 -2.10 -23.81
C TRP A 11 -36.00 -1.33 -25.11
N GLU A 12 -37.21 -1.42 -25.64
CA GLU A 12 -37.72 -0.63 -26.75
C GLU A 12 -38.84 0.30 -26.23
N PRO A 13 -38.48 1.48 -25.69
CA PRO A 13 -39.41 2.31 -24.90
C PRO A 13 -40.30 3.24 -25.74
N HIS A 14 -40.13 3.27 -27.06
CA HIS A 14 -40.93 4.10 -27.96
C HIS A 14 -40.90 3.49 -29.37
N ILE A 15 -41.98 2.76 -29.70
CA ILE A 15 -42.17 2.17 -31.01
C ILE A 15 -43.65 2.17 -31.41
N HIS A 16 -43.97 2.60 -32.63
CA HIS A 16 -45.33 2.50 -33.16
C HIS A 16 -45.54 1.17 -33.88
N ALA A 17 -46.78 0.66 -33.85
CA ALA A 17 -47.14 -0.59 -34.53
C ALA A 17 -48.02 -0.33 -35.77
N PRO A 18 -48.18 -1.32 -36.67
CA PRO A 18 -49.05 -1.19 -37.83
C PRO A 18 -50.47 -0.79 -37.46
N GLY A 19 -50.95 0.33 -37.98
CA GLY A 19 -52.26 0.87 -37.60
C GLY A 19 -52.21 2.05 -36.63
N THR A 20 -51.02 2.47 -36.19
CA THR A 20 -50.83 3.72 -35.41
C THR A 20 -51.59 4.88 -36.06
N VAL A 21 -52.16 5.75 -35.23
CA VAL A 21 -53.11 6.77 -35.71
C VAL A 21 -52.46 7.79 -36.64
N LEU A 22 -51.23 8.23 -36.35
CA LEU A 22 -50.51 9.23 -37.16
C LEU A 22 -49.27 8.62 -37.81
N ASN A 23 -48.91 9.11 -39.01
CA ASN A 23 -47.71 8.72 -39.75
C ASN A 23 -47.56 7.21 -40.01
N ASN A 24 -48.65 6.44 -40.08
CA ASN A 24 -48.58 5.00 -40.34
C ASN A 24 -48.09 4.70 -41.77
N GLN A 25 -46.84 4.28 -41.90
CA GLN A 25 -46.22 3.88 -43.17
C GLN A 25 -46.05 2.35 -43.30
N PHE A 26 -46.54 1.59 -42.30
CA PHE A 26 -46.69 0.15 -42.40
C PHE A 26 -47.75 -0.17 -43.47
N SER A 27 -47.33 -0.86 -44.54
CA SER A 27 -48.14 -1.13 -45.72
C SER A 27 -48.17 -2.60 -46.08
N GLY A 28 -49.23 -3.02 -46.78
CA GLY A 28 -49.43 -4.40 -47.24
C GLY A 28 -50.09 -5.33 -46.21
N PRO A 29 -50.58 -6.50 -46.66
CA PRO A 29 -51.31 -7.45 -45.82
C PRO A 29 -50.44 -8.14 -44.77
N SER A 30 -49.11 -8.17 -44.95
CA SER A 30 -48.15 -8.77 -44.02
C SER A 30 -47.55 -7.76 -43.03
N ALA A 31 -48.08 -6.53 -42.93
CA ALA A 31 -47.50 -5.47 -42.11
C ALA A 31 -47.31 -5.88 -40.64
N TRP A 32 -48.32 -6.52 -40.04
CA TRP A 32 -48.25 -7.05 -38.67
C TRP A 32 -47.24 -8.17 -38.51
N GLU A 33 -47.19 -9.11 -39.46
CA GLU A 33 -46.23 -10.20 -39.44
C GLU A 33 -44.79 -9.67 -39.51
N ASN A 34 -44.53 -8.75 -40.44
CA ASN A 34 -43.21 -8.14 -40.62
C ASN A 34 -42.77 -7.36 -39.37
N TYR A 35 -43.68 -6.62 -38.75
CA TYR A 35 -43.41 -5.88 -37.50
C TYR A 35 -43.01 -6.81 -36.35
N LEU A 36 -43.80 -7.87 -36.11
CA LEU A 36 -43.53 -8.81 -35.01
C LEU A 36 -42.26 -9.62 -35.27
N ALA A 37 -42.06 -10.10 -36.50
CA ALA A 37 -40.85 -10.82 -36.90
C ALA A 37 -39.59 -9.96 -36.76
N ALA A 38 -39.67 -8.66 -37.09
CA ALA A 38 -38.54 -7.74 -36.90
C ALA A 38 -38.18 -7.56 -35.42
N LEU A 39 -39.17 -7.44 -34.53
CA LEU A 39 -38.94 -7.39 -33.07
C LEU A 39 -38.34 -8.69 -32.54
N GLU A 40 -38.84 -9.84 -33.00
CA GLU A 40 -38.37 -11.17 -32.59
C GLU A 40 -36.94 -11.46 -33.05
N ALA A 41 -36.54 -10.94 -34.23
CA ALA A 41 -35.22 -11.10 -34.82
C ALA A 41 -34.21 -10.00 -34.40
N ALA A 42 -34.65 -8.99 -33.65
CA ALA A 42 -33.80 -7.86 -33.27
C ALA A 42 -32.57 -8.32 -32.46
N THR A 43 -31.41 -7.76 -32.81
CA THR A 43 -30.13 -8.00 -32.11
C THR A 43 -29.52 -6.66 -31.70
N PRO A 44 -29.11 -6.45 -30.43
CA PRO A 44 -29.29 -7.33 -29.26
C PRO A 44 -30.77 -7.65 -28.96
N LEU A 45 -31.03 -8.75 -28.26
CA LEU A 45 -32.41 -9.21 -27.98
C LEU A 45 -33.24 -8.12 -27.28
N ILE A 46 -34.46 -7.85 -27.76
CA ILE A 46 -35.42 -6.96 -27.09
C ILE A 46 -36.25 -7.77 -26.11
N GLU A 47 -36.29 -7.34 -24.85
CA GLU A 47 -36.96 -8.08 -23.77
C GLU A 47 -38.13 -7.32 -23.14
N ALA A 48 -38.21 -6.01 -23.39
CA ALA A 48 -39.30 -5.15 -22.97
C ALA A 48 -39.69 -4.16 -24.09
N VAL A 49 -40.98 -3.97 -24.33
CA VAL A 49 -41.50 -3.11 -25.40
C VAL A 49 -42.60 -2.19 -24.89
N ALA A 50 -42.48 -0.90 -25.19
CA ALA A 50 -43.53 0.09 -25.00
C ALA A 50 -44.23 0.38 -26.34
N VAL A 51 -45.43 -0.16 -26.51
CA VAL A 51 -46.18 0.01 -27.76
C VAL A 51 -46.80 1.39 -27.77
N THR A 52 -46.46 2.18 -28.76
CA THR A 52 -46.79 3.60 -28.83
C THR A 52 -47.93 3.89 -29.80
N ASP A 53 -48.91 4.65 -29.33
CA ASP A 53 -50.03 5.12 -30.16
C ASP A 53 -50.42 6.56 -29.77
N TYR A 54 -51.06 7.27 -30.70
CA TYR A 54 -51.45 8.66 -30.47
C TYR A 54 -52.84 8.72 -29.84
N TYR A 55 -52.92 9.21 -28.60
CA TYR A 55 -54.17 9.45 -27.85
C TYR A 55 -55.05 8.23 -27.54
N VAL A 56 -54.74 7.05 -28.07
CA VAL A 56 -55.52 5.81 -27.92
C VAL A 56 -54.61 4.64 -27.54
N THR A 57 -55.18 3.43 -27.38
CA THR A 57 -54.45 2.22 -27.00
C THR A 57 -54.61 1.07 -28.01
N ASP A 58 -55.21 1.34 -29.18
CA ASP A 58 -55.65 0.30 -30.12
C ASP A 58 -54.52 -0.64 -30.54
N THR A 59 -53.36 -0.08 -30.92
CA THR A 59 -52.21 -0.89 -31.36
C THR A 59 -51.58 -1.70 -30.23
N TYR A 60 -51.60 -1.19 -29.00
CA TYR A 60 -51.17 -1.94 -27.81
C TYR A 60 -52.08 -3.13 -27.54
N GLU A 61 -53.40 -2.91 -27.57
CA GLU A 61 -54.40 -3.96 -27.37
C GLU A 61 -54.28 -5.06 -28.44
N GLU A 62 -53.99 -4.68 -29.69
CA GLU A 62 -53.75 -5.63 -30.78
C GLU A 62 -52.45 -6.43 -30.58
N VAL A 63 -51.37 -5.81 -30.09
CA VAL A 63 -50.14 -6.54 -29.73
C VAL A 63 -50.42 -7.55 -28.60
N LEU A 64 -51.18 -7.16 -27.58
CA LEU A 64 -51.59 -8.08 -26.50
C LEU A 64 -52.42 -9.24 -27.02
N ARG A 65 -53.38 -8.98 -27.91
CA ARG A 65 -54.21 -10.00 -28.55
C ARG A 65 -53.35 -11.01 -29.30
N ARG A 66 -52.43 -10.55 -30.14
CA ARG A 66 -51.52 -11.43 -30.90
C ARG A 66 -50.57 -12.22 -30.00
N ARG A 67 -50.07 -11.62 -28.92
CA ARG A 67 -49.26 -12.33 -27.93
C ARG A 67 -50.05 -13.46 -27.26
N ARG A 68 -51.31 -13.19 -26.88
CA ARG A 68 -52.21 -14.16 -26.22
C ARG A 68 -52.68 -15.27 -27.16
N ASP A 69 -53.14 -14.90 -28.35
CA ASP A 69 -53.87 -15.79 -29.25
C ASP A 69 -52.94 -16.50 -30.26
N GLU A 70 -51.86 -15.83 -30.70
CA GLU A 70 -50.92 -16.31 -31.72
C GLU A 70 -49.54 -16.69 -31.16
N GLY A 71 -49.28 -16.46 -29.86
CA GLY A 71 -48.01 -16.81 -29.21
C GLY A 71 -46.79 -15.97 -29.64
N ARG A 72 -47.02 -14.76 -30.17
CA ARG A 72 -45.97 -13.87 -30.69
C ARG A 72 -45.17 -13.16 -29.59
N LEU A 73 -43.99 -12.66 -29.97
CA LEU A 73 -43.02 -12.00 -29.08
C LEU A 73 -42.55 -12.90 -27.91
N PRO A 74 -42.13 -14.16 -28.16
CA PRO A 74 -41.81 -15.12 -27.09
C PRO A 74 -40.65 -14.67 -26.19
N ASN A 75 -39.76 -13.82 -26.70
CA ASN A 75 -38.61 -13.31 -25.96
C ASN A 75 -38.88 -11.98 -25.23
N VAL A 76 -40.02 -11.33 -25.51
CA VAL A 76 -40.42 -10.08 -24.83
C VAL A 76 -41.25 -10.45 -23.60
N GLN A 77 -40.69 -10.23 -22.41
CA GLN A 77 -41.37 -10.56 -21.16
C GLN A 77 -42.32 -9.45 -20.73
N LEU A 78 -41.92 -8.19 -20.95
CA LEU A 78 -42.71 -7.00 -20.57
C LEU A 78 -43.23 -6.25 -21.80
N VAL A 79 -44.55 -6.09 -21.90
CA VAL A 79 -45.19 -5.25 -22.93
C VAL A 79 -46.12 -4.27 -22.24
N PHE A 80 -45.95 -2.98 -22.49
CA PHE A 80 -46.73 -1.94 -21.82
C PHE A 80 -47.16 -0.81 -22.78
N PRO A 81 -48.23 -0.07 -22.48
CA PRO A 81 -48.67 1.03 -23.34
C PRO A 81 -47.79 2.28 -23.16
N ASN A 82 -47.51 2.94 -24.28
CA ASN A 82 -46.99 4.31 -24.34
C ASN A 82 -48.01 5.19 -25.10
N VAL A 83 -48.76 6.05 -24.41
CA VAL A 83 -49.70 6.95 -25.10
C VAL A 83 -49.01 8.27 -25.40
N GLU A 84 -48.86 8.59 -26.69
CA GLU A 84 -48.28 9.85 -27.16
C GLU A 84 -49.34 10.93 -27.32
N LEU A 85 -49.08 12.09 -26.70
CA LEU A 85 -49.92 13.28 -26.69
C LEU A 85 -49.15 14.45 -27.30
N ARG A 86 -49.81 15.28 -28.11
CA ARG A 86 -49.24 16.57 -28.55
C ARG A 86 -49.71 17.68 -27.64
N LEU A 87 -48.77 18.41 -27.06
CA LEU A 87 -49.07 19.58 -26.24
C LEU A 87 -49.41 20.78 -27.12
N HIS A 88 -50.22 21.70 -26.61
CA HIS A 88 -50.43 23.02 -27.24
C HIS A 88 -49.22 23.96 -27.01
N VAL A 89 -48.03 23.47 -27.34
CA VAL A 89 -46.74 24.18 -27.23
C VAL A 89 -45.97 23.92 -28.52
N ALA A 90 -45.63 24.99 -29.25
CA ALA A 90 -44.94 24.87 -30.52
C ALA A 90 -43.48 24.43 -30.33
N ALA A 91 -43.06 23.44 -31.12
CA ALA A 91 -41.66 23.05 -31.26
C ALA A 91 -41.10 23.59 -32.58
N LYS A 92 -39.88 23.22 -32.97
CA LYS A 92 -39.29 23.68 -34.25
C LYS A 92 -40.08 23.16 -35.44
N SER A 93 -40.59 21.94 -35.35
CA SER A 93 -41.46 21.29 -36.32
C SER A 93 -42.64 20.67 -35.58
N GLY A 94 -43.81 21.30 -35.68
CA GLY A 94 -45.03 20.83 -35.02
C GLY A 94 -45.12 21.25 -33.57
N PHE A 95 -45.44 20.29 -32.69
CA PHE A 95 -45.76 20.52 -31.29
C PHE A 95 -44.92 19.62 -30.39
N VAL A 96 -44.77 19.98 -29.12
CA VAL A 96 -44.04 19.16 -28.15
C VAL A 96 -44.80 17.86 -27.86
N ASN A 97 -44.15 16.72 -28.08
CA ASN A 97 -44.67 15.40 -27.79
C ASN A 97 -44.42 14.99 -26.32
N MET A 98 -45.47 14.54 -25.65
CA MET A 98 -45.49 14.04 -24.28
C MET A 98 -46.02 12.61 -24.27
N HIS A 99 -45.39 11.74 -23.48
CA HIS A 99 -45.64 10.31 -23.47
C HIS A 99 -46.11 9.86 -22.09
N LEU A 100 -47.17 9.04 -22.07
CA LEU A 100 -47.67 8.38 -20.88
C LEU A 100 -47.25 6.91 -20.92
N LEU A 101 -46.17 6.57 -20.22
CA LEU A 101 -45.72 5.19 -20.05
C LEU A 101 -46.52 4.54 -18.93
N VAL A 102 -47.37 3.57 -19.24
CA VAL A 102 -48.35 3.02 -18.29
C VAL A 102 -47.89 1.66 -17.79
N SER A 103 -47.99 1.41 -16.49
CA SER A 103 -47.72 0.09 -15.91
C SER A 103 -48.80 -0.90 -16.33
N PRO A 104 -48.43 -2.09 -16.87
CA PRO A 104 -49.37 -3.15 -17.19
C PRO A 104 -49.69 -4.05 -15.98
N GLU A 105 -49.17 -3.72 -14.79
CA GLU A 105 -49.31 -4.55 -13.57
C GLU A 105 -50.75 -4.57 -13.01
N ASP A 106 -51.53 -3.52 -13.27
CA ASP A 106 -52.95 -3.49 -12.94
C ASP A 106 -53.75 -4.16 -14.08
N GLU A 107 -54.59 -5.15 -13.77
CA GLU A 107 -55.35 -5.88 -14.80
C GLU A 107 -56.28 -4.96 -15.62
N ASP A 108 -56.78 -3.89 -15.00
CA ASP A 108 -57.70 -2.92 -15.64
C ASP A 108 -56.95 -1.73 -16.27
N HIS A 109 -55.62 -1.77 -16.39
CA HIS A 109 -54.79 -0.61 -16.77
C HIS A 109 -55.23 0.07 -18.08
N VAL A 110 -55.72 -0.69 -19.08
CA VAL A 110 -56.25 -0.16 -20.35
C VAL A 110 -57.49 0.69 -20.12
N GLU A 111 -58.47 0.19 -19.36
CA GLU A 111 -59.67 0.95 -19.06
C GLU A 111 -59.32 2.20 -18.22
N ARG A 112 -58.42 2.04 -17.25
CA ARG A 112 -57.98 3.13 -16.37
C ARG A 112 -57.29 4.26 -17.15
N ILE A 113 -56.40 3.93 -18.09
CA ILE A 113 -55.76 4.96 -18.93
C ILE A 113 -56.75 5.61 -19.90
N GLN A 114 -57.69 4.84 -20.48
CA GLN A 114 -58.73 5.41 -21.33
C GLN A 114 -59.63 6.39 -20.57
N ARG A 115 -60.00 6.07 -19.32
CA ARG A 115 -60.73 6.99 -18.42
C ARG A 115 -59.92 8.25 -18.08
N PHE A 116 -58.61 8.11 -17.89
CA PHE A 116 -57.72 9.26 -17.68
C PHE A 116 -57.70 10.17 -18.92
N LEU A 117 -57.53 9.59 -20.11
CA LEU A 117 -57.50 10.31 -21.38
C LEU A 117 -58.82 11.04 -21.64
N ALA A 118 -59.97 10.41 -21.36
CA ALA A 118 -61.29 11.02 -21.53
C ALA A 118 -61.50 12.33 -20.74
N ARG A 119 -60.66 12.62 -19.72
CA ARG A 119 -60.69 13.89 -18.95
C ARG A 119 -59.88 15.01 -19.60
N LEU A 120 -59.10 14.71 -20.64
CA LEU A 120 -58.40 15.70 -21.46
C LEU A 120 -59.37 16.19 -22.55
N GLU A 121 -59.41 17.49 -22.77
CA GLU A 121 -60.46 18.13 -23.58
C GLU A 121 -59.83 19.11 -24.57
N PHE A 122 -60.37 19.13 -25.78
CA PHE A 122 -60.04 20.12 -26.80
C PHE A 122 -61.30 20.90 -27.16
N LYS A 123 -61.22 22.24 -27.14
CA LYS A 123 -62.35 23.12 -27.46
C LYS A 123 -62.15 23.75 -28.83
N ALA A 124 -63.09 23.51 -29.74
CA ALA A 124 -63.10 24.06 -31.09
C ALA A 124 -64.53 24.11 -31.63
N PHE A 125 -64.81 24.99 -32.60
CA PHE A 125 -66.13 25.09 -33.24
C PHE A 125 -67.31 25.33 -32.28
N ASP A 126 -67.08 26.08 -31.20
CA ASP A 126 -68.01 26.28 -30.09
C ASP A 126 -68.49 24.96 -29.42
N ASP A 127 -67.68 23.91 -29.53
CA ASP A 127 -67.93 22.57 -29.01
C ASP A 127 -66.72 22.07 -28.19
N ARG A 128 -66.95 21.01 -27.41
CA ARG A 128 -65.95 20.32 -26.59
C ARG A 128 -65.81 18.88 -27.08
N PHE A 129 -64.56 18.48 -27.31
CA PHE A 129 -64.19 17.13 -27.70
C PHE A 129 -63.31 16.52 -26.61
N ASP A 130 -63.73 15.40 -26.06
CA ASP A 130 -62.93 14.66 -25.07
C ASP A 130 -61.88 13.78 -25.79
N CYS A 131 -60.78 13.44 -25.13
CA CYS A 131 -59.73 12.59 -25.71
C CYS A 131 -60.16 11.11 -25.69
N THR A 132 -61.14 10.79 -26.52
CA THR A 132 -61.63 9.42 -26.75
C THR A 132 -61.67 9.15 -28.25
N ARG A 133 -61.55 7.88 -28.65
CA ARG A 133 -61.58 7.49 -30.08
C ARG A 133 -62.78 8.08 -30.83
N SER A 134 -63.98 7.95 -30.27
CA SER A 134 -65.22 8.45 -30.88
C SER A 134 -65.24 9.97 -31.07
N GLU A 135 -64.70 10.70 -30.09
CA GLU A 135 -64.67 12.16 -30.10
C GLU A 135 -63.57 12.72 -31.01
N LEU A 136 -62.44 12.02 -31.12
CA LEU A 136 -61.41 12.32 -32.12
C LEU A 136 -61.96 12.14 -33.54
N ILE A 137 -62.67 11.04 -33.81
CA ILE A 137 -63.38 10.83 -35.09
C ILE A 137 -64.41 11.95 -35.34
N ARG A 138 -65.17 12.34 -34.31
CA ARG A 138 -66.15 13.44 -34.39
C ARG A 138 -65.47 14.76 -34.74
N LEU A 139 -64.35 15.09 -34.09
CA LEU A 139 -63.55 16.27 -34.38
C LEU A 139 -63.03 16.26 -35.82
N GLY A 140 -62.50 15.12 -36.29
CA GLY A 140 -61.98 14.99 -37.65
C GLY A 140 -63.06 15.20 -38.72
N ARG A 141 -64.24 14.58 -38.54
CA ARG A 141 -65.41 14.78 -39.41
C ARG A 141 -65.97 16.18 -39.34
N ARG A 142 -65.90 16.83 -38.18
CA ARG A 142 -66.37 18.21 -38.00
C ARG A 142 -65.50 19.21 -38.75
N ASP A 143 -64.18 19.05 -38.71
CA ASP A 143 -63.24 19.96 -39.35
C ASP A 143 -63.14 19.75 -40.88
N LYS A 144 -63.05 18.50 -41.35
CA LYS A 144 -62.73 18.18 -42.76
C LYS A 144 -63.89 17.56 -43.55
N GLY A 145 -64.97 17.16 -42.90
CA GLY A 145 -66.23 16.73 -43.54
C GLY A 145 -66.78 15.39 -43.03
N ALA A 146 -68.10 15.27 -42.93
CA ALA A 146 -68.80 14.11 -42.35
C ALA A 146 -68.61 12.80 -43.12
N GLN A 147 -68.22 12.89 -44.39
CA GLN A 147 -68.02 11.77 -45.31
C GLN A 147 -66.68 11.03 -45.15
N LEU A 148 -65.79 11.49 -44.27
CA LEU A 148 -64.53 10.79 -43.97
C LEU A 148 -64.81 9.39 -43.42
N ASP A 149 -64.08 8.40 -43.96
CA ASP A 149 -64.02 7.07 -43.37
C ASP A 149 -63.46 7.18 -41.93
N GLU A 150 -63.78 6.18 -41.11
CA GLU A 150 -63.49 6.24 -39.67
C GLU A 150 -62.00 6.44 -39.37
N ARG A 151 -61.12 5.76 -40.12
CA ARG A 151 -59.67 5.85 -39.89
C ARG A 151 -59.13 7.22 -40.30
N ALA A 152 -59.49 7.72 -41.48
CA ALA A 152 -59.07 9.04 -41.92
C ALA A 152 -59.65 10.15 -41.02
N ALA A 153 -60.86 9.96 -40.48
CA ALA A 153 -61.45 10.86 -39.49
C ALA A 153 -60.68 10.83 -38.16
N LEU A 154 -60.30 9.66 -37.66
CA LEU A 154 -59.49 9.51 -36.45
C LEU A 154 -58.12 10.17 -36.60
N GLU A 155 -57.40 9.89 -37.69
CA GLU A 155 -56.09 10.49 -38.01
C GLU A 155 -56.18 12.02 -38.09
N HIS A 156 -57.19 12.54 -38.80
CA HIS A 156 -57.38 13.99 -38.92
C HIS A 156 -57.76 14.62 -37.58
N GLY A 157 -58.65 13.98 -36.81
CA GLY A 157 -59.02 14.41 -35.47
C GLY A 157 -57.84 14.45 -34.50
N ALA A 158 -57.04 13.38 -34.44
CA ALA A 158 -55.81 13.32 -33.64
C ALA A 158 -54.77 14.36 -34.08
N THR A 159 -54.70 14.68 -35.38
CA THR A 159 -53.88 15.79 -35.88
C THR A 159 -54.36 17.14 -35.37
N GLN A 160 -55.68 17.32 -35.21
CA GLN A 160 -56.27 18.57 -34.71
C GLN A 160 -56.27 18.68 -33.18
N PHE A 161 -56.36 17.57 -32.45
CA PHE A 161 -56.37 17.56 -31.00
C PHE A 161 -55.00 17.99 -30.42
N LYS A 162 -54.99 18.94 -29.48
CA LYS A 162 -53.80 19.30 -28.68
C LYS A 162 -54.19 19.42 -27.22
N VAL A 163 -53.35 18.88 -26.36
CA VAL A 163 -53.57 18.87 -24.91
C VAL A 163 -52.92 20.12 -24.31
N SER A 164 -53.66 20.85 -23.48
CA SER A 164 -53.06 21.91 -22.67
C SER A 164 -52.18 21.30 -21.58
N PHE A 165 -50.95 21.80 -21.41
CA PHE A 165 -50.05 21.33 -20.36
C PHE A 165 -50.64 21.52 -18.95
N GLU A 166 -51.34 22.64 -18.71
CA GLU A 166 -52.00 22.90 -17.43
C GLU A 166 -53.15 21.92 -17.15
N GLN A 167 -53.91 21.56 -18.19
CA GLN A 167 -54.97 20.57 -18.08
C GLN A 167 -54.39 19.19 -17.76
N LEU A 168 -53.36 18.75 -18.50
CA LEU A 168 -52.70 17.47 -18.25
C LEU A 168 -52.20 17.38 -16.80
N ARG A 169 -51.53 18.43 -16.33
CA ARG A 169 -51.02 18.51 -14.96
C ARG A 169 -52.15 18.43 -13.93
N THR A 170 -53.26 19.13 -14.17
CA THR A 170 -54.42 19.12 -13.26
C THR A 170 -55.07 17.74 -13.18
N VAL A 171 -55.35 17.13 -14.33
CA VAL A 171 -55.96 15.78 -14.41
C VAL A 171 -55.06 14.75 -13.73
N TRP A 172 -53.74 14.84 -13.94
CA TRP A 172 -52.72 14.05 -13.26
C TRP A 172 -52.70 14.22 -11.74
N ASP A 173 -52.71 15.47 -11.27
CA ASP A 173 -52.68 15.82 -9.83
C ASP A 173 -53.96 15.40 -9.11
N GLU A 174 -55.07 15.21 -9.82
CA GLU A 174 -56.33 14.71 -9.28
C GLU A 174 -56.45 13.17 -9.34
N ASP A 175 -55.79 12.50 -10.29
CA ASP A 175 -55.88 11.06 -10.48
C ASP A 175 -54.83 10.26 -9.67
N ALA A 176 -55.26 9.67 -8.55
CA ALA A 176 -54.38 8.88 -7.70
C ALA A 176 -53.81 7.64 -8.38
N TRP A 177 -54.56 7.04 -9.30
CA TRP A 177 -54.11 5.84 -10.03
C TRP A 177 -53.07 6.21 -11.08
N ALA A 178 -53.29 7.27 -11.85
CA ALA A 178 -52.33 7.72 -12.85
C ALA A 178 -50.98 8.04 -12.19
N ARG A 179 -50.99 8.72 -11.02
CA ARG A 179 -49.76 9.00 -10.26
C ARG A 179 -48.99 7.76 -9.78
N ALA A 180 -49.68 6.64 -9.57
CA ALA A 180 -49.05 5.39 -9.13
C ALA A 180 -48.58 4.53 -10.32
N ASN A 181 -49.32 4.57 -11.43
CA ASN A 181 -49.17 3.62 -12.52
C ASN A 181 -48.62 4.21 -13.81
N VAL A 182 -48.49 5.52 -13.94
CA VAL A 182 -47.99 6.14 -15.15
C VAL A 182 -46.67 6.86 -14.86
N LEU A 183 -45.75 6.83 -15.83
CA LEU A 183 -44.56 7.66 -15.87
C LEU A 183 -44.64 8.58 -17.08
N ILE A 184 -44.47 9.88 -16.82
CA ILE A 184 -44.44 10.91 -17.86
C ILE A 184 -43.07 10.95 -18.52
N ALA A 185 -43.00 10.82 -19.85
CA ALA A 185 -41.79 11.06 -20.63
C ALA A 185 -42.02 12.21 -21.63
N VAL A 186 -40.97 12.95 -22.00
CA VAL A 186 -41.07 14.03 -22.98
C VAL A 186 -39.97 13.92 -24.03
N ALA A 187 -40.31 14.24 -25.28
CA ALA A 187 -39.33 14.32 -26.35
C ALA A 187 -38.30 15.44 -26.06
N GLY A 188 -37.02 15.09 -26.02
CA GLY A 188 -35.91 16.03 -25.80
C GLY A 188 -35.28 16.56 -27.08
N GLY A 189 -35.72 16.08 -28.24
CA GLY A 189 -35.20 16.48 -29.56
C GLY A 189 -35.54 17.92 -29.94
N SER A 190 -34.88 18.45 -30.96
CA SER A 190 -35.14 19.82 -31.44
C SER A 190 -36.29 19.95 -32.42
N GLY A 191 -36.79 18.84 -32.98
CA GLY A 191 -37.90 18.84 -33.95
C GLY A 191 -39.25 19.03 -33.25
N ASP A 192 -39.69 17.98 -32.58
CA ASP A 192 -40.96 17.78 -31.88
C ASP A 192 -40.80 17.71 -30.34
N GLY A 193 -39.62 18.07 -29.83
CA GLY A 193 -39.29 18.04 -28.42
C GLY A 193 -39.04 19.42 -27.80
N THR A 194 -38.77 19.43 -26.50
CA THR A 194 -38.61 20.65 -25.70
C THR A 194 -37.42 21.51 -26.13
N ALA A 195 -36.37 20.91 -26.72
CA ALA A 195 -35.24 21.66 -27.28
C ALA A 195 -35.62 22.49 -28.53
N GLY A 196 -36.78 22.23 -29.13
CA GLY A 196 -37.37 23.01 -30.22
C GLY A 196 -38.09 24.28 -29.77
N VAL A 197 -38.40 24.42 -28.47
CA VAL A 197 -39.05 25.60 -27.88
C VAL A 197 -38.02 26.72 -27.74
N ARG A 198 -38.01 27.65 -28.71
CA ARG A 198 -36.95 28.67 -28.89
C ARG A 198 -37.39 30.09 -28.57
N GLU A 199 -38.69 30.33 -28.44
CA GLU A 199 -39.19 31.66 -28.11
C GLU A 199 -38.81 32.01 -26.66
N ALA A 200 -38.28 33.23 -26.46
CA ALA A 200 -37.84 33.68 -25.14
C ALA A 200 -38.98 33.70 -24.10
N ALA A 201 -40.21 33.94 -24.56
CA ALA A 201 -41.41 33.94 -23.72
C ALA A 201 -41.77 32.55 -23.17
N ASP A 202 -41.39 31.47 -23.87
CA ASP A 202 -41.79 30.10 -23.55
C ASP A 202 -40.72 29.30 -22.79
N GLN A 203 -39.60 29.92 -22.42
CA GLN A 203 -38.54 29.26 -21.67
C GLN A 203 -39.03 28.72 -20.31
N VAL A 204 -39.92 29.45 -19.65
CA VAL A 204 -40.53 29.02 -18.37
C VAL A 204 -41.43 27.80 -18.60
N THR A 205 -42.26 27.83 -19.64
CA THR A 205 -43.14 26.72 -20.01
C THR A 205 -42.33 25.46 -20.33
N ARG A 206 -41.24 25.59 -21.09
CA ARG A 206 -40.31 24.50 -21.38
C ARG A 206 -39.75 23.89 -20.09
N GLN A 207 -39.24 24.72 -19.19
CA GLN A 207 -38.67 24.25 -17.94
C GLN A 207 -39.71 23.51 -17.09
N GLU A 208 -40.95 24.01 -17.02
CA GLU A 208 -42.02 23.36 -16.24
C GLU A 208 -42.45 22.01 -16.86
N ILE A 209 -42.45 21.90 -18.19
CA ILE A 209 -42.67 20.61 -18.90
C ILE A 209 -41.57 19.61 -18.55
N GLU A 210 -40.29 20.01 -18.68
CA GLU A 210 -39.15 19.15 -18.37
C GLU A 210 -39.09 18.79 -16.87
N ARG A 211 -39.55 19.68 -16.00
CA ARG A 211 -39.69 19.45 -14.55
C ARG A 211 -40.80 18.44 -14.23
N PHE A 212 -41.90 18.46 -14.97
CA PHE A 212 -43.03 17.52 -14.84
C PHE A 212 -42.71 16.12 -15.38
N ALA A 213 -41.87 16.03 -16.40
CA ALA A 213 -41.43 14.76 -16.96
C ALA A 213 -40.57 13.95 -15.96
N HIS A 214 -40.74 12.63 -15.96
CA HIS A 214 -39.90 11.69 -15.21
C HIS A 214 -38.74 11.17 -16.07
N VAL A 215 -38.97 11.01 -17.38
CA VAL A 215 -38.02 10.48 -18.36
C VAL A 215 -37.85 11.48 -19.51
N ILE A 216 -36.65 11.55 -20.08
CA ILE A 216 -36.39 12.36 -21.27
C ILE A 216 -36.10 11.43 -22.45
N PHE A 217 -36.87 11.53 -23.53
CA PHE A 217 -36.57 10.83 -24.76
C PHE A 217 -35.46 11.56 -25.52
N ALA A 218 -34.24 11.10 -25.32
CA ALA A 218 -33.02 11.68 -25.84
C ALA A 218 -31.94 10.60 -25.99
N SER A 219 -31.18 10.67 -27.08
CA SER A 219 -30.19 9.65 -27.42
C SER A 219 -28.74 10.15 -27.46
N SER A 220 -28.52 11.46 -27.34
CA SER A 220 -27.16 12.03 -27.39
C SER A 220 -26.46 11.95 -26.04
N ASP A 221 -25.15 11.66 -26.05
CA ASP A 221 -24.32 11.65 -24.84
C ASP A 221 -24.36 12.99 -24.10
N ALA A 222 -24.41 14.11 -24.83
CA ALA A 222 -24.48 15.45 -24.24
C ALA A 222 -25.78 15.68 -23.44
N GLN A 223 -26.92 15.20 -23.93
CA GLN A 223 -28.19 15.31 -23.19
C GLN A 223 -28.21 14.35 -22.00
N ARG A 224 -27.70 13.13 -22.17
CA ARG A 224 -27.56 12.18 -21.06
C ARG A 224 -26.70 12.78 -19.94
N ASP A 225 -25.51 13.28 -20.26
CA ASP A 225 -24.60 13.86 -19.28
C ASP A 225 -25.20 15.12 -18.62
N PHE A 226 -25.99 15.92 -19.36
CA PHE A 226 -26.73 17.04 -18.78
C PHE A 226 -27.75 16.56 -17.73
N TRP A 227 -28.62 15.61 -18.05
CA TRP A 227 -29.65 15.13 -17.13
C TRP A 227 -29.11 14.30 -15.95
N LEU A 228 -27.84 13.91 -16.02
CA LEU A 228 -27.09 13.28 -14.92
C LEU A 228 -26.25 14.28 -14.09
N GLY A 229 -26.32 15.59 -14.37
CA GLY A 229 -25.60 16.61 -13.58
C GLY A 229 -24.10 16.72 -13.86
N ARG A 230 -23.65 16.30 -15.05
CA ARG A 230 -22.22 16.23 -15.44
C ARG A 230 -21.82 17.30 -16.47
N LYS A 231 -22.68 18.29 -16.71
CA LYS A 231 -22.47 19.37 -17.70
C LYS A 231 -22.74 20.74 -17.08
N ALA A 232 -23.61 21.54 -17.70
CA ALA A 232 -23.85 22.93 -17.34
C ALA A 232 -24.51 23.11 -15.96
N LEU A 233 -25.20 22.09 -15.46
CA LEU A 233 -25.79 22.05 -14.14
C LEU A 233 -25.25 20.84 -13.38
N ASN A 234 -25.03 20.99 -12.08
CA ASN A 234 -24.71 19.89 -11.18
C ASN A 234 -25.98 19.18 -10.67
N GLU A 235 -25.81 18.09 -9.92
CA GLU A 235 -26.95 17.30 -9.42
C GLU A 235 -27.91 18.10 -8.52
N GLU A 236 -27.39 18.98 -7.66
CA GLU A 236 -28.21 19.76 -6.73
C GLU A 236 -29.06 20.79 -7.49
N GLU A 237 -28.48 21.43 -8.49
CA GLU A 237 -29.18 22.38 -9.36
C GLU A 237 -30.31 21.70 -10.16
N LEU A 238 -30.08 20.50 -10.70
CA LEU A 238 -31.11 19.71 -11.38
C LEU A 238 -32.23 19.29 -10.42
N ARG A 239 -31.90 18.86 -9.21
CA ARG A 239 -32.88 18.54 -8.15
C ARG A 239 -33.72 19.74 -7.75
N SER A 240 -33.18 20.95 -7.80
CA SER A 240 -33.89 22.18 -7.51
C SER A 240 -34.78 22.64 -8.67
N ARG A 241 -34.24 22.66 -9.90
CA ARG A 241 -34.91 23.25 -11.07
C ARG A 241 -35.86 22.30 -11.80
N TYR A 242 -35.54 21.01 -11.86
CA TYR A 242 -36.23 20.01 -12.69
C TYR A 242 -36.81 18.84 -11.88
N ASN A 243 -36.84 18.95 -10.55
CA ASN A 243 -37.35 17.91 -9.65
C ASN A 243 -36.60 16.56 -9.75
N GLY A 244 -35.29 16.62 -9.99
CA GLY A 244 -34.41 15.45 -9.95
C GLY A 244 -33.54 15.29 -11.19
N LEU A 245 -32.64 14.31 -11.12
CA LEU A 245 -31.98 13.76 -12.30
C LEU A 245 -33.00 13.00 -13.14
N LYS A 246 -32.77 12.86 -14.44
CA LYS A 246 -33.71 12.17 -15.35
C LYS A 246 -32.98 11.10 -16.16
N PRO A 247 -33.53 9.88 -16.28
CA PRO A 247 -33.01 8.90 -17.22
C PRO A 247 -33.33 9.36 -18.63
N CYS A 248 -32.34 9.24 -19.51
CA CYS A 248 -32.55 9.36 -20.94
C CYS A 248 -32.89 7.99 -21.51
N LEU A 249 -33.93 7.91 -22.32
CA LEU A 249 -34.31 6.72 -23.08
C LEU A 249 -34.43 7.07 -24.56
N HIS A 250 -34.28 6.06 -25.41
CA HIS A 250 -34.45 6.16 -26.84
C HIS A 250 -35.05 4.87 -27.40
N GLY A 251 -36.15 5.02 -28.13
CA GLY A 251 -36.72 3.96 -28.95
C GLY A 251 -36.44 4.18 -30.43
N SER A 252 -36.81 3.18 -31.22
CA SER A 252 -36.75 3.21 -32.68
C SER A 252 -37.68 4.24 -33.31
N ASP A 253 -38.77 4.60 -32.62
CA ASP A 253 -39.81 5.50 -33.15
C ASP A 253 -40.30 5.06 -34.54
N ALA A 254 -40.39 3.74 -34.73
CA ALA A 254 -40.58 3.15 -36.05
C ALA A 254 -42.01 3.38 -36.56
N HIS A 255 -42.13 3.98 -37.74
CA HIS A 255 -43.41 4.16 -38.46
C HIS A 255 -43.55 3.28 -39.71
N LYS A 256 -42.47 2.56 -40.06
CA LYS A 256 -42.36 1.64 -41.20
C LYS A 256 -41.56 0.40 -40.79
N ALA A 257 -41.69 -0.67 -41.56
CA ALA A 257 -41.12 -1.98 -41.23
C ALA A 257 -39.59 -1.96 -41.05
N ASP A 258 -38.86 -1.20 -41.86
CA ASP A 258 -37.39 -1.18 -41.86
C ASP A 258 -36.76 -0.60 -40.58
N ASP A 259 -37.52 0.20 -39.83
CA ASP A 259 -37.01 0.90 -38.64
C ASP A 259 -37.33 0.13 -37.34
N VAL A 260 -38.13 -0.93 -37.40
CA VAL A 260 -38.64 -1.67 -36.24
C VAL A 260 -37.50 -2.27 -35.43
N GLY A 261 -37.39 -1.84 -34.16
CA GLY A 261 -36.32 -2.31 -33.27
C GLY A 261 -34.92 -1.85 -33.70
N ALA A 262 -34.80 -0.83 -34.55
CA ALA A 262 -33.54 -0.32 -35.08
C ALA A 262 -33.37 1.20 -34.81
N PRO A 263 -33.19 1.63 -33.54
CA PRO A 263 -32.96 3.03 -33.21
C PRO A 263 -31.72 3.60 -33.89
N PHE A 264 -31.80 4.88 -34.26
CA PHE A 264 -30.75 5.55 -35.03
C PHE A 264 -29.37 5.45 -34.37
N GLY A 265 -28.39 4.97 -35.14
CA GLY A 265 -27.00 4.85 -34.69
C GLY A 265 -26.77 3.78 -33.62
N ASN A 266 -27.59 2.73 -33.59
CA ASN A 266 -27.53 1.63 -32.61
C ASN A 266 -27.61 2.15 -31.15
N ARG A 267 -28.36 3.22 -30.91
CA ARG A 267 -28.51 3.82 -29.58
C ARG A 267 -29.65 3.15 -28.83
N PHE A 268 -29.40 1.93 -28.37
CA PHE A 268 -30.40 1.14 -27.65
C PHE A 268 -30.58 1.65 -26.22
N SER A 269 -31.81 1.51 -25.68
CA SER A 269 -32.07 1.74 -24.27
C SER A 269 -31.78 0.50 -23.46
N TRP A 270 -30.87 0.63 -22.50
CA TRP A 270 -30.52 -0.40 -21.53
C TRP A 270 -31.07 0.03 -20.17
N ILE A 271 -31.90 -0.81 -19.57
CA ILE A 271 -32.43 -0.59 -18.21
C ILE A 271 -31.93 -1.71 -17.31
N LYS A 272 -31.37 -1.34 -16.15
CA LYS A 272 -30.89 -2.29 -15.14
C LYS A 272 -32.01 -2.63 -14.16
N GLY A 273 -32.46 -3.88 -14.22
CA GLY A 273 -33.55 -4.38 -13.37
C GLY A 273 -34.13 -5.70 -13.90
N GLY A 274 -35.11 -6.23 -13.18
CA GLY A 274 -36.02 -7.25 -13.68
C GLY A 274 -36.88 -6.71 -14.83
N LEU A 275 -37.53 -7.63 -15.55
CA LEU A 275 -38.45 -7.32 -16.65
C LEU A 275 -39.85 -7.00 -16.11
N GLU A 276 -39.90 -6.06 -15.17
CA GLU A 276 -41.10 -5.52 -14.51
C GLU A 276 -41.13 -4.00 -14.72
N PHE A 277 -42.31 -3.38 -14.80
CA PHE A 277 -42.40 -1.92 -15.02
C PHE A 277 -41.73 -1.13 -13.88
N ASP A 278 -41.65 -1.72 -12.68
CA ASP A 278 -40.94 -1.14 -11.56
C ASP A 278 -39.44 -0.87 -11.81
N ALA A 279 -38.78 -1.62 -12.69
CA ALA A 279 -37.39 -1.35 -13.07
C ALA A 279 -37.22 0.04 -13.71
N LEU A 280 -38.19 0.47 -14.52
CA LEU A 280 -38.20 1.82 -15.10
C LEU A 280 -38.42 2.89 -14.01
N ARG A 281 -39.25 2.60 -13.00
CA ARG A 281 -39.41 3.49 -11.84
C ARG A 281 -38.11 3.58 -11.03
N GLN A 282 -37.38 2.47 -10.84
CA GLN A 282 -36.06 2.48 -10.21
C GLN A 282 -35.03 3.26 -11.04
N ALA A 283 -35.11 3.21 -12.37
CA ALA A 283 -34.29 4.04 -13.26
C ALA A 283 -34.61 5.54 -13.17
N CYS A 284 -35.83 5.92 -12.80
CA CYS A 284 -36.15 7.32 -12.48
C CYS A 284 -35.57 7.74 -11.12
N ILE A 285 -35.39 6.80 -10.20
CA ILE A 285 -34.78 7.03 -8.87
C ILE A 285 -33.26 7.14 -9.02
N ASP A 286 -32.59 6.17 -9.66
CA ASP A 286 -31.15 6.21 -9.96
C ASP A 286 -30.87 6.16 -11.48
N PRO A 287 -31.01 7.29 -12.19
CA PRO A 287 -30.78 7.36 -13.62
C PRO A 287 -29.38 6.91 -14.05
N ALA A 288 -28.35 7.28 -13.29
CA ALA A 288 -26.97 7.00 -13.64
C ALA A 288 -26.59 5.52 -13.46
N GLY A 289 -27.19 4.84 -12.48
CA GLY A 289 -26.95 3.44 -12.18
C GLY A 289 -27.82 2.46 -12.95
N ARG A 290 -28.99 2.91 -13.43
CA ARG A 290 -30.02 2.00 -13.98
C ARG A 290 -30.54 2.33 -15.38
N ALA A 291 -30.18 3.45 -16.00
CA ALA A 291 -30.51 3.73 -17.39
C ALA A 291 -29.27 4.10 -18.20
N HIS A 292 -29.18 3.55 -19.41
CA HIS A 292 -28.13 3.88 -20.36
C HIS A 292 -28.66 3.85 -21.79
N VAL A 293 -28.19 4.78 -22.62
CA VAL A 293 -28.45 4.77 -24.06
C VAL A 293 -27.11 4.62 -24.78
N GLY A 294 -26.97 3.56 -25.58
CA GLY A 294 -25.74 3.19 -26.26
C GLY A 294 -25.84 1.87 -27.02
N ALA A 295 -24.81 1.54 -27.80
CA ALA A 295 -24.74 0.28 -28.56
C ALA A 295 -24.61 -0.95 -27.64
N GLU A 296 -23.96 -0.77 -26.49
CA GLU A 296 -23.74 -1.79 -25.48
C GLU A 296 -24.14 -1.22 -24.10
N PRO A 297 -24.52 -2.07 -23.14
CA PRO A 297 -24.73 -1.62 -21.77
C PRO A 297 -23.39 -1.21 -21.13
N PRO A 298 -23.42 -0.47 -20.01
CA PRO A 298 -22.21 -0.15 -19.26
C PRO A 298 -21.41 -1.41 -18.89
N ALA A 299 -20.07 -1.31 -18.94
CA ALA A 299 -19.17 -2.41 -18.63
C ALA A 299 -19.42 -2.98 -17.22
N ALA A 300 -19.32 -4.30 -17.11
CA ALA A 300 -19.37 -5.05 -15.85
C ALA A 300 -17.98 -5.53 -15.44
N ALA A 301 -17.88 -6.18 -14.28
CA ALA A 301 -16.67 -6.85 -13.82
C ALA A 301 -16.18 -7.91 -14.83
N THR A 302 -14.86 -8.15 -14.86
CA THR A 302 -14.22 -9.11 -15.77
C THR A 302 -14.85 -10.50 -15.62
N PRO A 303 -15.38 -11.14 -16.68
CA PRO A 303 -16.08 -12.42 -16.55
C PRO A 303 -15.30 -13.55 -15.88
N SER A 304 -13.97 -13.62 -16.07
CA SER A 304 -13.11 -14.63 -15.42
C SER A 304 -13.00 -14.47 -13.89
N GLN A 305 -13.40 -13.30 -13.37
CA GLN A 305 -13.36 -12.92 -11.96
C GLN A 305 -14.77 -12.68 -11.39
N VAL A 306 -15.79 -13.23 -12.05
CA VAL A 306 -17.18 -13.17 -11.59
C VAL A 306 -17.67 -14.59 -11.34
N ILE A 307 -18.18 -14.82 -10.13
CA ILE A 307 -18.91 -16.05 -9.82
C ILE A 307 -20.30 -15.91 -10.44
N SER A 308 -20.63 -16.80 -11.38
CA SER A 308 -21.93 -16.80 -12.07
C SER A 308 -22.96 -17.63 -11.33
N ALA A 309 -22.55 -18.73 -10.71
CA ALA A 309 -23.42 -19.60 -9.93
C ALA A 309 -22.65 -20.40 -8.88
N VAL A 310 -23.39 -20.86 -7.86
CA VAL A 310 -22.92 -21.88 -6.92
C VAL A 310 -23.92 -23.02 -6.83
N ARG A 311 -23.42 -24.25 -6.75
CA ARG A 311 -24.21 -25.47 -6.64
C ARG A 311 -23.69 -26.33 -5.50
N THR A 312 -24.55 -26.72 -4.57
CA THR A 312 -24.21 -27.71 -3.54
C THR A 312 -24.62 -29.12 -3.96
N VAL A 313 -23.83 -30.13 -3.61
CA VAL A 313 -24.08 -31.54 -3.92
C VAL A 313 -23.98 -32.36 -2.64
N GLY A 314 -25.00 -33.18 -2.37
CA GLY A 314 -25.08 -34.04 -1.18
C GLY A 314 -25.50 -33.34 0.12
N ALA A 315 -25.69 -32.02 0.10
CA ALA A 315 -26.11 -31.23 1.25
C ALA A 315 -27.65 -31.14 1.33
N ASP A 316 -28.33 -32.15 1.86
CA ASP A 316 -29.80 -32.19 1.95
C ASP A 316 -30.40 -31.05 2.81
N TRP A 317 -29.60 -30.47 3.70
CA TRP A 317 -29.97 -29.29 4.49
C TRP A 317 -30.00 -28.00 3.65
N MET A 318 -29.41 -28.00 2.44
CA MET A 318 -29.54 -26.91 1.47
C MET A 318 -30.74 -27.16 0.56
N VAL A 319 -31.92 -26.68 0.96
CA VAL A 319 -33.17 -26.84 0.19
C VAL A 319 -33.08 -26.13 -1.17
N THR A 320 -32.25 -25.09 -1.26
CA THR A 320 -31.97 -24.37 -2.51
C THR A 320 -30.53 -24.61 -2.96
N PRO A 321 -30.24 -25.77 -3.60
CA PRO A 321 -28.86 -26.17 -3.88
C PRO A 321 -28.21 -25.38 -5.01
N ASP A 322 -28.99 -24.81 -5.94
CA ASP A 322 -28.52 -24.02 -7.08
C ASP A 322 -28.87 -22.53 -6.91
N ILE A 323 -27.84 -21.69 -6.79
CA ILE A 323 -27.99 -20.24 -6.62
C ILE A 323 -27.20 -19.53 -7.72
N GLN A 324 -27.90 -18.73 -8.52
CA GLN A 324 -27.28 -17.87 -9.53
C GLN A 324 -26.87 -16.54 -8.89
N LEU A 325 -25.71 -16.00 -9.26
CA LEU A 325 -25.14 -14.78 -8.67
C LEU A 325 -24.99 -13.66 -9.70
N ASN A 326 -25.33 -12.44 -9.29
CA ASN A 326 -25.19 -11.22 -10.10
C ASN A 326 -23.74 -10.75 -10.17
N PRO A 327 -23.24 -10.25 -11.32
CA PRO A 327 -21.87 -9.75 -11.46
C PRO A 327 -21.55 -8.50 -10.62
N GLY A 328 -22.56 -7.77 -10.14
CA GLY A 328 -22.39 -6.55 -9.35
C GLY A 328 -22.40 -6.82 -7.84
N LEU A 329 -23.29 -6.12 -7.13
CA LEU A 329 -23.42 -6.20 -5.67
C LEU A 329 -24.52 -7.19 -5.27
N VAL A 330 -24.13 -8.29 -4.64
CA VAL A 330 -25.02 -9.29 -4.04
C VAL A 330 -25.10 -9.06 -2.54
N ALA A 331 -26.30 -8.82 -2.02
CA ALA A 331 -26.56 -8.67 -0.59
C ALA A 331 -27.30 -9.91 -0.04
N ILE A 332 -26.69 -10.61 0.92
CA ILE A 332 -27.27 -11.74 1.62
C ILE A 332 -27.85 -11.24 2.95
N ILE A 333 -29.16 -11.32 3.10
CA ILE A 333 -29.91 -10.81 4.25
C ILE A 333 -30.77 -11.91 4.87
N GLY A 334 -31.30 -11.66 6.07
CA GLY A 334 -32.07 -12.63 6.83
C GLY A 334 -31.96 -12.43 8.34
N ALA A 335 -32.86 -13.03 9.10
CA ALA A 335 -32.85 -12.97 10.55
C ALA A 335 -31.57 -13.59 11.16
N ARG A 336 -31.32 -13.37 12.45
CA ARG A 336 -30.19 -14.01 13.15
C ARG A 336 -30.34 -15.53 13.10
N GLY A 337 -29.28 -16.24 12.72
CA GLY A 337 -29.30 -17.71 12.57
C GLY A 337 -29.98 -18.23 11.30
N SER A 338 -30.32 -17.37 10.33
CA SER A 338 -31.06 -17.78 9.13
C SER A 338 -30.23 -18.43 8.01
N GLY A 339 -28.91 -18.58 8.19
CA GLY A 339 -28.02 -19.19 7.18
C GLY A 339 -27.29 -18.20 6.25
N LYS A 340 -27.20 -16.91 6.61
CA LYS A 340 -26.48 -15.90 5.81
C LYS A 340 -24.98 -16.19 5.69
N THR A 341 -24.28 -16.27 6.83
CA THR A 341 -22.86 -16.62 6.92
C THR A 341 -22.59 -18.00 6.35
N ALA A 342 -23.53 -18.94 6.46
CA ALA A 342 -23.39 -20.26 5.84
C ALA A 342 -23.19 -20.15 4.33
N LEU A 343 -23.99 -19.33 3.64
CA LEU A 343 -23.83 -19.12 2.20
C LEU A 343 -22.49 -18.44 1.87
N ALA A 344 -22.11 -17.40 2.60
CA ALA A 344 -20.85 -16.71 2.38
C ALA A 344 -19.64 -17.63 2.60
N ASP A 345 -19.63 -18.42 3.67
CA ASP A 345 -18.60 -19.42 3.97
C ASP A 345 -18.48 -20.46 2.87
N MET A 346 -19.61 -20.99 2.40
CA MET A 346 -19.64 -21.97 1.31
C MET A 346 -19.03 -21.39 0.03
N ILE A 347 -19.45 -20.18 -0.37
CA ILE A 347 -18.89 -19.50 -1.54
C ILE A 347 -17.38 -19.30 -1.35
N ALA A 348 -16.95 -18.81 -0.18
CA ALA A 348 -15.54 -18.59 0.13
C ALA A 348 -14.73 -19.90 0.09
N ALA A 349 -15.27 -21.00 0.61
CA ALA A 349 -14.63 -22.32 0.57
C ALA A 349 -14.48 -22.82 -0.88
N GLY A 350 -15.51 -22.68 -1.71
CA GLY A 350 -15.46 -23.02 -3.13
C GLY A 350 -14.48 -22.17 -3.96
N CYS A 351 -14.08 -21.02 -3.44
CA CYS A 351 -13.09 -20.13 -4.05
C CYS A 351 -11.68 -20.24 -3.44
N ASP A 352 -11.43 -21.24 -2.57
CA ASP A 352 -10.17 -21.38 -1.83
C ASP A 352 -9.81 -20.14 -0.99
N ALA A 353 -10.82 -19.38 -0.55
CA ALA A 353 -10.66 -18.10 0.14
C ALA A 353 -10.77 -18.21 1.68
N VAL A 354 -11.14 -19.38 2.21
CA VAL A 354 -11.16 -19.63 3.66
C VAL A 354 -9.76 -20.04 4.12
N SER A 355 -9.19 -19.29 5.07
CA SER A 355 -7.87 -19.59 5.61
C SER A 355 -7.81 -20.99 6.25
N PRO A 356 -6.74 -21.78 6.02
CA PRO A 356 -6.51 -23.06 6.68
C PRO A 356 -6.66 -23.03 8.21
N THR A 357 -6.25 -21.92 8.84
CA THR A 357 -6.33 -21.73 10.30
C THR A 357 -7.77 -21.80 10.83
N VAL A 358 -8.75 -21.40 10.02
CA VAL A 358 -10.18 -21.43 10.38
C VAL A 358 -10.69 -22.87 10.52
N TRP A 359 -10.14 -23.81 9.75
CA TRP A 359 -10.50 -25.23 9.77
C TRP A 359 -9.84 -26.01 10.93
N GLN A 360 -8.77 -25.46 11.51
CA GLN A 360 -7.98 -26.08 12.57
C GLN A 360 -8.46 -25.73 13.99
N ASP A 361 -9.40 -24.79 14.15
CA ASP A 361 -9.95 -24.44 15.47
C ASP A 361 -10.88 -25.55 16.01
N GLN A 362 -10.32 -26.44 16.82
CA GLN A 362 -11.01 -27.61 17.38
C GLN A 362 -11.83 -27.31 18.65
N LYS A 363 -11.89 -26.07 19.15
CA LYS A 363 -12.56 -25.75 20.43
C LYS A 363 -14.03 -25.37 20.31
N GLY A 364 -14.61 -25.38 19.11
CA GLY A 364 -15.99 -24.95 18.87
C GLY A 364 -16.20 -23.44 19.04
N VAL A 365 -15.11 -22.65 18.98
CA VAL A 365 -15.11 -21.19 19.12
C VAL A 365 -15.05 -20.49 17.74
N SER A 366 -14.79 -21.23 16.67
CA SER A 366 -14.71 -20.69 15.31
C SER A 366 -15.97 -19.94 14.90
N ALA A 367 -15.79 -18.73 14.34
CA ALA A 367 -16.89 -17.93 13.80
C ALA A 367 -17.41 -18.46 12.46
N SER A 368 -16.64 -19.32 11.77
CA SER A 368 -17.10 -19.98 10.55
C SER A 368 -18.23 -20.97 10.83
N PHE A 369 -19.29 -20.89 10.03
CA PHE A 369 -20.36 -21.88 9.99
C PHE A 369 -19.82 -23.26 9.60
N LEU A 370 -19.02 -23.36 8.53
CA LEU A 370 -18.53 -24.65 8.03
C LEU A 370 -17.65 -25.37 9.06
N ALA A 371 -16.77 -24.64 9.75
CA ALA A 371 -15.95 -25.22 10.81
C ALA A 371 -16.81 -25.78 11.96
N ARG A 372 -17.86 -25.07 12.39
CA ARG A 372 -18.80 -25.54 13.43
C ARG A 372 -19.67 -26.70 12.98
N ALA A 373 -20.11 -26.66 11.72
CA ALA A 373 -21.00 -27.66 11.12
C ALA A 373 -20.25 -28.92 10.69
N ARG A 374 -18.91 -28.91 10.66
CA ARG A 374 -18.04 -30.02 10.24
C ARG A 374 -18.41 -31.40 10.79
N PRO A 375 -18.82 -31.59 12.07
CA PRO A 375 -19.23 -32.91 12.56
C PRO A 375 -20.51 -33.46 11.92
N LEU A 376 -21.32 -32.58 11.31
CA LEU A 376 -22.59 -32.89 10.66
C LEU A 376 -22.49 -32.85 9.13
N ILE A 377 -21.46 -32.19 8.58
CA ILE A 377 -21.17 -32.12 7.15
C ILE A 377 -20.45 -33.42 6.73
N GLY A 378 -21.05 -34.15 5.80
CA GLY A 378 -20.50 -35.39 5.24
C GLY A 378 -19.50 -35.16 4.09
N ALA A 379 -19.66 -35.94 3.01
CA ALA A 379 -18.91 -35.76 1.75
C ALA A 379 -19.55 -34.68 0.85
N GLU A 380 -20.18 -33.69 1.46
CA GLU A 380 -20.90 -32.62 0.78
C GLU A 380 -19.92 -31.68 0.09
N THR A 381 -20.27 -31.22 -1.10
CA THR A 381 -19.41 -30.34 -1.90
C THR A 381 -20.15 -29.11 -2.37
N ILE A 382 -19.38 -28.07 -2.70
CA ILE A 382 -19.84 -26.91 -3.46
C ILE A 382 -19.06 -26.79 -4.75
N THR A 383 -19.78 -26.59 -5.84
CA THR A 383 -19.25 -26.19 -7.15
C THR A 383 -19.49 -24.69 -7.34
N VAL A 384 -18.43 -23.97 -7.69
CA VAL A 384 -18.44 -22.55 -8.05
C VAL A 384 -18.20 -22.43 -9.55
N ASP A 385 -19.18 -21.90 -10.27
CA ASP A 385 -19.11 -21.63 -11.70
C ASP A 385 -18.71 -20.16 -11.92
N TRP A 386 -17.76 -19.92 -12.83
CA TRP A 386 -17.27 -18.59 -13.19
C TRP A 386 -17.93 -18.13 -14.49
N ALA A 387 -18.20 -16.83 -14.63
CA ALA A 387 -18.78 -16.28 -15.86
C ALA A 387 -17.86 -16.43 -17.09
N GLY A 388 -16.56 -16.63 -16.87
CA GLY A 388 -15.58 -16.98 -17.90
C GLY A 388 -15.61 -18.43 -18.38
N GLY A 389 -16.44 -19.29 -17.77
CA GLY A 389 -16.63 -20.70 -18.17
C GLY A 389 -15.86 -21.73 -17.32
N ASP A 390 -14.96 -21.30 -16.45
CA ASP A 390 -14.30 -22.18 -15.48
C ASP A 390 -15.28 -22.66 -14.39
N SER A 391 -14.99 -23.81 -13.78
CA SER A 391 -15.66 -24.27 -12.57
C SER A 391 -14.68 -24.91 -11.59
N ALA A 392 -14.95 -24.80 -10.29
CA ALA A 392 -14.18 -25.44 -9.24
C ALA A 392 -15.10 -26.13 -8.25
N THR A 393 -14.77 -27.34 -7.81
CA THR A 393 -15.53 -28.07 -6.78
C THR A 393 -14.64 -28.31 -5.57
N ARG A 394 -15.18 -28.05 -4.38
CA ARG A 394 -14.50 -28.21 -3.08
C ARG A 394 -15.41 -28.90 -2.07
N PHE A 395 -14.82 -29.66 -1.16
CA PHE A 395 -15.52 -30.23 -0.02
C PHE A 395 -15.84 -29.17 1.04
N LEU A 396 -17.03 -29.24 1.61
CA LEU A 396 -17.50 -28.31 2.64
C LEU A 396 -16.93 -28.59 4.03
N ASP A 397 -16.23 -29.70 4.22
CA ASP A 397 -15.59 -30.08 5.48
C ASP A 397 -14.13 -29.61 5.61
N GLY A 398 -13.63 -28.88 4.59
CA GLY A 398 -12.31 -28.25 4.58
C GLY A 398 -11.14 -29.19 4.31
N ARG A 399 -11.38 -30.45 3.92
CA ARG A 399 -10.27 -31.40 3.62
C ARG A 399 -9.37 -30.96 2.46
N ASP A 400 -9.88 -30.09 1.59
CA ASP A 400 -9.12 -29.52 0.46
C ASP A 400 -8.33 -28.28 0.85
N ALA A 401 -8.55 -27.68 2.04
CA ALA A 401 -8.07 -26.33 2.35
C ALA A 401 -6.53 -26.20 2.41
N ASP A 402 -5.82 -27.29 2.68
CA ASP A 402 -4.36 -27.34 2.83
C ASP A 402 -3.60 -27.77 1.55
N ASP A 403 -4.28 -27.88 0.39
CA ASP A 403 -3.60 -28.24 -0.87
C ASP A 403 -2.65 -27.12 -1.34
N PRO A 404 -1.33 -27.37 -1.50
CA PRO A 404 -0.37 -26.37 -1.98
C PRO A 404 -0.65 -25.83 -3.39
N LEU A 405 -1.50 -26.48 -4.17
CA LEU A 405 -1.92 -26.02 -5.50
C LEU A 405 -3.10 -25.04 -5.47
N ASN A 406 -3.74 -24.87 -4.31
CA ASN A 406 -4.85 -23.94 -4.16
C ASN A 406 -4.35 -22.50 -4.18
N TYR A 407 -5.11 -21.64 -4.86
CA TYR A 407 -4.88 -20.20 -4.86
C TYR A 407 -6.22 -19.50 -4.63
N PRO A 408 -6.32 -18.57 -3.66
CA PRO A 408 -7.57 -17.86 -3.38
C PRO A 408 -8.07 -17.06 -4.59
N ARG A 409 -9.19 -17.49 -5.17
CA ARG A 409 -9.85 -16.80 -6.29
C ARG A 409 -10.84 -15.74 -5.85
N ALA A 410 -11.12 -15.62 -4.56
CA ALA A 410 -11.91 -14.55 -3.96
C ALA A 410 -11.20 -13.98 -2.74
N ARG A 411 -11.57 -12.76 -2.33
CA ARG A 411 -11.17 -12.15 -1.07
C ARG A 411 -12.30 -12.28 -0.06
N TYR A 412 -12.07 -13.02 1.02
CA TYR A 412 -13.08 -13.22 2.06
C TYR A 412 -12.72 -12.47 3.34
N LEU A 413 -13.51 -11.46 3.68
CA LEU A 413 -13.47 -10.72 4.93
C LEU A 413 -14.52 -11.30 5.86
N SER A 414 -14.18 -12.38 6.56
CA SER A 414 -15.06 -12.97 7.57
C SER A 414 -15.26 -12.03 8.75
N GLN A 415 -16.37 -12.18 9.47
CA GLN A 415 -16.65 -11.39 10.67
C GLN A 415 -15.48 -11.48 11.68
N GLN A 416 -15.01 -12.69 11.98
CA GLN A 416 -13.88 -12.90 12.89
C GLN A 416 -12.59 -12.28 12.38
N PHE A 417 -12.31 -12.35 11.08
CA PHE A 417 -11.12 -11.72 10.51
C PHE A 417 -11.14 -10.20 10.72
N VAL A 418 -12.29 -9.57 10.48
CA VAL A 418 -12.47 -8.12 10.71
C VAL A 418 -12.32 -7.79 12.19
N GLU A 419 -12.94 -8.57 13.09
CA GLU A 419 -12.84 -8.38 14.54
C GLU A 419 -11.41 -8.55 15.07
N GLU A 420 -10.68 -9.58 14.60
CA GLU A 420 -9.29 -9.84 14.98
C GLU A 420 -8.37 -8.69 14.55
N LEU A 421 -8.50 -8.21 13.31
CA LEU A 421 -7.78 -7.04 12.80
C LEU A 421 -8.13 -5.76 13.56
N CYS A 422 -9.38 -5.66 14.04
CA CYS A 422 -9.88 -4.54 14.83
C CYS A 422 -9.72 -4.74 16.35
N SER A 423 -9.03 -5.79 16.81
CA SER A 423 -8.79 -6.06 18.24
C SER A 423 -7.56 -5.31 18.77
N ALA A 424 -7.44 -5.12 20.08
CA ALA A 424 -6.28 -4.45 20.69
C ALA A 424 -4.96 -5.26 20.54
N ASN A 425 -5.05 -6.57 20.29
CA ASN A 425 -3.90 -7.45 20.12
C ASN A 425 -3.51 -7.65 18.63
N GLY A 426 -4.42 -7.43 17.68
CA GLY A 426 -4.17 -7.51 16.22
C GLY A 426 -3.39 -6.33 15.63
N MET A 427 -2.73 -5.56 16.50
CA MET A 427 -2.42 -4.15 16.32
C MET A 427 -1.19 -3.80 15.49
N THR A 428 -0.36 -4.75 15.03
CA THR A 428 0.87 -4.35 14.33
C THR A 428 1.13 -5.03 13.01
N ASP A 429 0.88 -6.33 12.84
CA ASP A 429 1.44 -7.02 11.67
C ASP A 429 0.39 -7.34 10.60
N ALA A 430 -0.81 -7.78 10.97
CA ALA A 430 -1.80 -8.23 10.00
C ALA A 430 -2.43 -7.07 9.21
N LEU A 431 -2.90 -6.02 9.89
CA LEU A 431 -3.43 -4.82 9.24
C LEU A 431 -2.35 -4.08 8.43
N LEU A 432 -1.13 -4.04 8.97
CA LEU A 432 0.02 -3.43 8.29
C LEU A 432 0.41 -4.19 7.03
N ARG A 433 0.37 -5.53 7.04
CA ARG A 433 0.57 -6.34 5.83
C ARG A 433 -0.48 -6.07 4.76
N GLU A 434 -1.74 -5.88 5.13
CA GLU A 434 -2.79 -5.50 4.16
C GLU A 434 -2.55 -4.10 3.59
N ILE A 435 -2.10 -3.16 4.42
CA ILE A 435 -1.68 -1.83 3.98
C ILE A 435 -0.52 -1.94 2.99
N GLU A 436 0.55 -2.66 3.36
CA GLU A 436 1.74 -2.89 2.54
C GLU A 436 1.38 -3.54 1.20
N ARG A 437 0.46 -4.51 1.19
CA ARG A 437 -0.09 -5.11 -0.03
C ARG A 437 -0.74 -4.06 -0.93
N VAL A 438 -1.63 -3.24 -0.39
CA VAL A 438 -2.32 -2.17 -1.14
C VAL A 438 -1.31 -1.15 -1.70
N ILE A 439 -0.26 -0.83 -0.95
CA ILE A 439 0.80 0.07 -1.42
C ILE A 439 1.59 -0.57 -2.55
N PHE A 440 1.96 -1.83 -2.41
CA PHE A 440 2.63 -2.58 -3.46
C PHE A 440 1.79 -2.65 -4.74
N GLU A 441 0.48 -2.88 -4.60
CA GLU A 441 -0.46 -2.87 -5.71
C GLU A 441 -0.59 -1.50 -6.38
N ALA A 442 -0.49 -0.42 -5.61
CA ALA A 442 -0.49 0.96 -6.13
C ALA A 442 0.75 1.30 -6.98
N HIS A 443 1.82 0.52 -6.90
CA HIS A 443 2.98 0.68 -7.80
C HIS A 443 2.71 0.00 -9.13
N PRO A 444 2.93 0.68 -10.27
CA PRO A 444 2.91 0.03 -11.58
C PRO A 444 3.90 -1.14 -11.63
N TYR A 445 3.53 -2.24 -12.28
CA TYR A 445 4.36 -3.45 -12.37
C TYR A 445 5.80 -3.16 -12.85
N SER A 446 5.96 -2.24 -13.81
CA SER A 446 7.28 -1.80 -14.32
C SER A 446 8.19 -1.17 -13.26
N THR A 447 7.64 -0.70 -12.14
CA THR A 447 8.36 -0.07 -11.03
C THR A 447 8.53 -0.99 -9.83
N ARG A 448 8.06 -2.25 -9.91
CA ARG A 448 8.19 -3.23 -8.82
C ARG A 448 9.51 -3.99 -8.84
N GLU A 449 10.36 -3.78 -9.86
CA GLU A 449 11.73 -4.32 -9.91
C GLU A 449 11.83 -5.84 -9.74
N GLY A 450 10.77 -6.58 -10.12
CA GLY A 450 10.70 -8.04 -9.97
C GLY A 450 10.29 -8.54 -8.59
N ALA A 451 10.11 -7.65 -7.60
CA ALA A 451 9.58 -8.01 -6.29
C ALA A 451 8.16 -8.56 -6.40
N VAL A 452 7.83 -9.56 -5.58
CA VAL A 452 6.47 -10.15 -5.53
C VAL A 452 5.61 -9.60 -4.40
N ASP A 453 6.21 -8.91 -3.43
CA ASP A 453 5.53 -8.22 -2.35
C ASP A 453 6.23 -6.90 -1.94
N PHE A 454 5.60 -6.17 -1.02
CA PHE A 454 6.14 -4.90 -0.54
C PHE A 454 7.45 -5.07 0.25
N ALA A 455 7.63 -6.19 0.96
CA ALA A 455 8.79 -6.41 1.79
C ALA A 455 10.05 -6.57 0.94
N GLU A 456 9.97 -7.36 -0.13
CA GLU A 456 11.03 -7.50 -1.13
C GLU A 456 11.32 -6.18 -1.85
N LEU A 457 10.27 -5.45 -2.26
CA LEU A 457 10.44 -4.15 -2.93
C LEU A 457 11.13 -3.13 -2.01
N ARG A 458 10.75 -3.11 -0.73
CA ARG A 458 11.35 -2.26 0.29
C ARG A 458 12.80 -2.65 0.50
N GLU A 459 13.08 -3.93 0.76
CA GLU A 459 14.44 -4.42 1.00
C GLU A 459 15.36 -4.10 -0.18
N GLY A 460 14.92 -4.40 -1.42
CA GLY A 460 15.70 -4.11 -2.63
C GLY A 460 16.14 -2.66 -2.74
N ARG A 461 15.24 -1.71 -2.40
CA ARG A 461 15.52 -0.28 -2.48
C ARG A 461 16.26 0.30 -1.27
N THR A 462 16.08 -0.24 -0.07
CA THR A 462 16.75 0.26 1.14
C THR A 462 18.13 -0.36 1.35
N ARG A 463 18.40 -1.56 0.81
CA ARG A 463 19.62 -2.36 1.03
C ARG A 463 20.92 -1.58 0.83
N LEU A 464 21.01 -0.74 -0.20
CA LEU A 464 22.22 0.06 -0.45
C LEU A 464 22.53 1.00 0.72
N HIS A 465 21.50 1.62 1.30
CA HIS A 465 21.62 2.54 2.42
C HIS A 465 21.85 1.79 3.73
N SER A 466 21.17 0.68 3.98
CA SER A 466 21.40 -0.15 5.16
C SER A 466 22.84 -0.68 5.21
N LEU A 467 23.38 -1.15 4.07
CA LEU A 467 24.79 -1.57 3.96
C LEU A 467 25.77 -0.40 4.09
N ALA A 468 25.41 0.81 3.65
CA ALA A 468 26.24 1.99 3.84
C ALA A 468 26.32 2.36 5.33
N ARG A 469 25.18 2.33 6.04
CA ARG A 469 25.12 2.55 7.49
C ARG A 469 25.99 1.55 8.26
N GLU A 470 25.87 0.26 7.96
CA GLU A 470 26.65 -0.80 8.62
C GLU A 470 28.17 -0.57 8.46
N ARG A 471 28.62 -0.25 7.24
CA ARG A 471 30.03 0.06 6.96
C ARG A 471 30.55 1.25 7.78
N GLU A 472 29.75 2.30 7.93
CA GLU A 472 30.15 3.47 8.72
C GLU A 472 30.11 3.19 10.22
N VAL A 473 29.18 2.35 10.70
CA VAL A 473 29.16 1.87 12.09
C VAL A 473 30.44 1.09 12.42
N ASP A 474 30.88 0.20 11.52
CA ASP A 474 32.15 -0.52 11.68
C ASP A 474 33.37 0.43 11.67
N ALA A 475 33.35 1.44 10.81
CA ALA A 475 34.41 2.46 10.76
C ALA A 475 34.48 3.27 12.07
N ILE A 476 33.34 3.69 12.61
CA ILE A 476 33.24 4.37 13.92
C ILE A 476 33.81 3.48 15.02
N ALA A 477 33.50 2.18 14.99
CA ALA A 477 34.01 1.24 15.98
C ALA A 477 35.54 1.11 15.92
N ALA A 478 36.09 0.93 14.72
CA ALA A 478 37.53 0.84 14.49
C ALA A 478 38.27 2.13 14.89
N MET A 479 37.74 3.30 14.53
CA MET A 479 38.31 4.60 14.90
C MET A 479 38.24 4.82 16.41
N SER A 480 37.13 4.45 17.06
CA SER A 480 36.97 4.56 18.52
C SER A 480 37.99 3.69 19.27
N GLU A 481 38.29 2.50 18.75
CA GLU A 481 39.36 1.65 19.28
C GLU A 481 40.75 2.28 19.13
N ARG A 482 41.07 2.82 17.95
CA ARG A 482 42.34 3.53 17.70
C ARG A 482 42.50 4.75 18.61
N ILE A 483 41.46 5.54 18.79
CA ILE A 483 41.45 6.69 19.71
C ILE A 483 41.74 6.24 21.14
N GLY A 484 41.15 5.12 21.59
CA GLY A 484 41.42 4.53 22.88
C GLY A 484 42.90 4.16 23.08
N LEU A 485 43.53 3.53 22.08
CA LEU A 485 44.94 3.17 22.09
C LEU A 485 45.86 4.41 22.11
N GLU A 486 45.51 5.47 21.40
CA GLU A 486 46.30 6.71 21.40
C GLU A 486 46.17 7.47 22.74
N HIS A 487 44.98 7.48 23.35
CA HIS A 487 44.82 8.02 24.71
C HIS A 487 45.67 7.27 25.75
N GLU A 488 45.86 5.96 25.58
CA GLU A 488 46.75 5.17 26.44
C GLU A 488 48.20 5.65 26.30
N LYS A 489 48.68 5.83 25.07
CA LYS A 489 50.04 6.31 24.82
C LYS A 489 50.29 7.68 25.46
N ASP A 490 49.36 8.63 25.27
CA ASP A 490 49.49 9.98 25.83
C ASP A 490 49.56 9.96 27.38
N ARG A 491 48.78 9.08 28.03
CA ARG A 491 48.83 8.92 29.51
C ARG A 491 50.16 8.37 30.02
N LEU A 492 50.85 7.54 29.22
CA LEU A 492 52.12 6.92 29.62
C LEU A 492 53.32 7.87 29.51
N ARG A 493 53.16 9.09 28.95
CA ARG A 493 54.24 10.07 28.79
C ARG A 493 55.01 10.35 30.08
N GLY A 494 54.29 10.69 31.15
CA GLY A 494 54.92 10.98 32.45
C GLY A 494 55.63 9.76 33.07
N ALA A 495 55.11 8.55 32.82
CA ALA A 495 55.76 7.32 33.26
C ALA A 495 57.06 7.04 32.47
N TYR A 496 57.06 7.31 31.17
CA TYR A 496 58.27 7.21 30.34
C TYR A 496 59.30 8.28 30.73
N ASP A 497 58.89 9.52 30.99
CA ASP A 497 59.79 10.58 31.50
C ASP A 497 60.45 10.17 32.84
N ALA A 498 59.66 9.65 33.78
CA ALA A 498 60.16 9.15 35.05
C ALA A 498 61.12 7.95 34.87
N GLN A 499 60.78 7.02 33.97
CA GLN A 499 61.63 5.87 33.64
C GLN A 499 62.95 6.31 33.00
N ILE A 500 62.92 7.29 32.09
CA ILE A 500 64.11 7.88 31.46
C ILE A 500 65.00 8.53 32.53
N LEU A 501 64.43 9.31 33.44
CA LEU A 501 65.17 9.93 34.54
C LEU A 501 65.79 8.88 35.48
N GLN A 502 65.01 7.88 35.89
CA GLN A 502 65.48 6.79 36.75
C GLN A 502 66.63 6.01 36.12
N LYS A 503 66.49 5.64 34.84
CA LYS A 503 67.53 4.92 34.10
C LYS A 503 68.78 5.77 33.90
N THR A 504 68.62 7.06 33.58
CA THR A 504 69.74 8.01 33.48
C THR A 504 70.52 8.08 34.80
N ASN A 505 69.82 8.20 35.93
CA ASN A 505 70.46 8.22 37.24
C ASN A 505 71.14 6.89 37.59
N LEU A 506 70.52 5.76 37.26
CA LEU A 506 71.08 4.42 37.50
C LEU A 506 72.35 4.19 36.66
N ILE A 507 72.34 4.60 35.39
CA ILE A 507 73.51 4.56 34.51
C ILE A 507 74.63 5.43 35.09
N ASN A 508 74.33 6.64 35.57
CA ASN A 508 75.31 7.52 36.21
C ASN A 508 75.89 6.90 37.50
N ALA A 509 75.06 6.23 38.30
CA ALA A 509 75.50 5.54 39.52
C ALA A 509 76.42 4.37 39.19
N TYR A 510 76.05 3.48 38.26
CA TYR A 510 76.90 2.39 37.80
C TYR A 510 78.21 2.90 37.17
N THR A 511 78.16 4.01 36.43
CA THR A 511 79.35 4.64 35.86
C THR A 511 80.29 5.15 36.96
N THR A 512 79.74 5.75 38.01
CA THR A 512 80.49 6.23 39.18
C THR A 512 81.10 5.08 39.99
N ASP A 513 80.33 4.02 40.24
CA ASP A 513 80.83 2.84 40.97
C ASP A 513 81.88 2.08 40.19
N ARG A 514 81.72 2.00 38.85
CA ARG A 514 82.75 1.44 37.96
C ARG A 514 84.05 2.25 38.03
N ALA A 515 83.96 3.58 38.12
CA ALA A 515 85.12 4.45 38.24
C ALA A 515 85.90 4.28 39.57
N LYS A 516 85.24 3.84 40.66
CA LYS A 516 85.90 3.58 41.97
C LYS A 516 86.74 2.30 42.01
N LEU A 517 86.54 1.38 41.05
CA LEU A 517 87.25 0.10 40.98
C LEU A 517 88.62 0.20 40.29
N VAL A 518 89.07 1.42 39.97
CA VAL A 518 90.27 1.69 39.16
C VAL A 518 91.48 1.98 40.05
N ALA A 519 92.61 1.30 39.79
CA ALA A 519 93.89 1.55 40.46
C ALA A 519 94.70 2.67 39.75
N LYS A 520 95.52 3.42 40.50
CA LYS A 520 96.27 4.60 40.01
C LYS A 520 97.24 4.33 38.84
N ASP A 521 97.62 3.08 38.62
CA ASP A 521 98.50 2.60 37.54
C ASP A 521 97.74 2.22 36.24
N SER A 522 96.40 2.28 36.24
CA SER A 522 95.53 1.84 35.13
C SER A 522 94.69 2.96 34.48
N GLU A 523 94.89 4.22 34.88
CA GLU A 523 94.07 5.37 34.43
C GLU A 523 94.02 5.55 32.90
N THR A 524 95.14 5.34 32.21
CA THR A 524 95.22 5.42 30.73
C THR A 524 94.42 4.34 30.02
N ASN A 525 94.44 3.10 30.53
CA ASN A 525 93.66 2.00 29.99
C ASN A 525 92.15 2.20 30.21
N VAL A 526 91.77 2.78 31.36
CA VAL A 526 90.37 3.10 31.68
C VAL A 526 89.84 4.26 30.84
N ALA A 527 90.63 5.32 30.63
CA ALA A 527 90.27 6.41 29.74
C ALA A 527 90.06 5.92 28.30
N ARG A 528 90.93 5.02 27.83
CA ARG A 528 90.80 4.41 26.50
C ARG A 528 89.60 3.46 26.41
N HIS A 529 89.36 2.62 27.43
CA HIS A 529 88.17 1.76 27.50
C HIS A 529 86.88 2.57 27.47
N THR A 530 86.83 3.70 28.18
CA THR A 530 85.67 4.60 28.20
C THR A 530 85.39 5.20 26.82
N ALA A 531 86.43 5.64 26.09
CA ALA A 531 86.30 6.15 24.73
C ALA A 531 85.81 5.07 23.74
N LEU A 532 86.34 3.85 23.85
CA LEU A 532 85.91 2.69 23.06
C LEU A 532 84.48 2.27 23.39
N PHE A 533 84.10 2.28 24.67
CA PHE A 533 82.75 1.99 25.13
C PHE A 533 81.74 2.99 24.54
N GLY A 534 82.05 4.30 24.54
CA GLY A 534 81.19 5.31 23.92
C GLY A 534 80.98 5.09 22.41
N ALA A 535 82.05 4.77 21.68
CA ALA A 535 81.98 4.45 20.25
C ALA A 535 81.22 3.14 19.98
N ALA A 536 81.47 2.10 20.79
CA ALA A 536 80.78 0.81 20.68
C ALA A 536 79.28 0.93 20.99
N GLU A 537 78.88 1.71 22.00
CA GLU A 537 77.47 1.97 22.31
C GLU A 537 76.77 2.71 21.16
N ALA A 538 77.40 3.71 20.55
CA ALA A 538 76.83 4.40 19.39
C ALA A 538 76.56 3.43 18.21
N LEU A 539 77.46 2.48 17.96
CA LEU A 539 77.28 1.43 16.96
C LEU A 539 76.25 0.37 17.39
N ARG A 540 76.21 -0.02 18.67
CA ARG A 540 75.18 -0.94 19.21
C ARG A 540 73.77 -0.39 19.03
N THR A 541 73.58 0.91 19.28
CA THR A 541 72.29 1.58 19.06
C THR A 541 71.90 1.53 17.59
N LYS A 542 72.79 1.94 16.67
CA LYS A 542 72.55 1.85 15.22
C LYS A 542 72.26 0.41 14.76
N ASN A 543 73.00 -0.57 15.25
CA ASN A 543 72.78 -1.98 14.94
C ASN A 543 71.39 -2.44 15.40
N ARG A 544 70.97 -2.05 16.61
CA ARG A 544 69.63 -2.39 17.10
C ARG A 544 68.53 -1.77 16.24
N THR A 545 68.67 -0.52 15.83
CA THR A 545 67.71 0.14 14.93
C THR A 545 67.61 -0.61 13.60
N LEU A 546 68.74 -0.99 13.00
CA LEU A 546 68.77 -1.78 11.77
C LEU A 546 68.16 -3.18 11.96
N VAL A 547 68.45 -3.87 13.06
CA VAL A 547 67.84 -5.17 13.37
C VAL A 547 66.33 -5.05 13.55
N ALA A 548 65.83 -4.02 14.23
CA ALA A 548 64.40 -3.75 14.36
C ALA A 548 63.76 -3.43 13.00
N GLN A 549 64.41 -2.61 12.19
CA GLN A 549 63.98 -2.28 10.83
C GLN A 549 63.89 -3.52 9.95
N ARG A 550 64.87 -4.43 10.04
CA ARG A 550 64.85 -5.72 9.35
C ARG A 550 63.62 -6.55 9.74
N GLN A 551 63.35 -6.68 11.04
CA GLN A 551 62.19 -7.43 11.52
C GLN A 551 60.87 -6.79 11.06
N ALA A 552 60.79 -5.47 11.03
CA ALA A 552 59.63 -4.76 10.49
C ALA A 552 59.42 -5.04 8.98
N PHE A 553 60.49 -5.02 8.17
CA PHE A 553 60.37 -5.37 6.75
C PHE A 553 59.93 -6.82 6.53
N LEU A 554 60.42 -7.77 7.33
CA LEU A 554 59.97 -9.17 7.27
C LEU A 554 58.51 -9.34 7.68
N ALA A 555 58.05 -8.62 8.72
CA ALA A 555 56.66 -8.63 9.14
C ALA A 555 55.74 -8.11 8.01
N VAL A 556 56.09 -6.98 7.40
CA VAL A 556 55.35 -6.42 6.26
C VAL A 556 55.35 -7.39 5.07
N GLN A 557 56.48 -8.04 4.77
CA GLN A 557 56.56 -9.07 3.73
C GLN A 557 55.61 -10.24 3.99
N SER A 558 55.53 -10.71 5.24
CA SER A 558 54.59 -11.76 5.65
C SER A 558 53.13 -11.32 5.54
N GLU A 559 52.81 -10.09 5.93
CA GLU A 559 51.46 -9.52 5.82
C GLU A 559 51.01 -9.38 4.37
N VAL A 560 51.87 -8.86 3.48
CA VAL A 560 51.61 -8.77 2.04
C VAL A 560 51.35 -10.16 1.45
N GLY A 561 52.17 -11.15 1.81
CA GLY A 561 52.00 -12.54 1.39
C GLY A 561 50.65 -13.13 1.85
N ALA A 562 50.30 -12.94 3.13
CA ALA A 562 49.03 -13.42 3.68
C ALA A 562 47.81 -12.74 3.03
N MET A 563 47.88 -11.44 2.78
CA MET A 563 46.83 -10.69 2.10
C MET A 563 46.61 -11.20 0.68
N ARG A 564 47.67 -11.44 -0.09
CA ARG A 564 47.55 -11.97 -1.46
C ARG A 564 47.09 -13.42 -1.50
N ALA A 565 47.58 -14.27 -0.59
CA ALA A 565 47.26 -15.69 -0.59
C ALA A 565 45.83 -15.99 -0.08
N THR A 566 45.37 -15.26 0.94
CA THR A 566 44.11 -15.56 1.64
C THR A 566 43.19 -14.35 1.73
N GLY A 567 43.69 -13.17 2.15
CA GLY A 567 42.86 -12.00 2.44
C GLY A 567 42.07 -11.46 1.24
N ALA A 568 42.76 -11.06 0.16
CA ALA A 568 42.15 -10.53 -1.05
C ALA A 568 41.25 -11.55 -1.77
N PRO A 569 41.65 -12.83 -1.94
CA PRO A 569 40.76 -13.84 -2.51
C PRO A 569 39.49 -14.08 -1.68
N GLU A 570 39.58 -14.11 -0.35
CA GLU A 570 38.41 -14.28 0.52
C GLU A 570 37.50 -13.05 0.49
N ALA A 571 38.08 -11.84 0.52
CA ALA A 571 37.34 -10.59 0.39
C ALA A 571 36.57 -10.52 -0.95
N LEU A 572 37.21 -10.96 -2.04
CA LEU A 572 36.56 -11.08 -3.35
C LEU A 572 35.45 -12.13 -3.33
N ARG A 573 35.68 -13.32 -2.77
CA ARG A 573 34.64 -14.36 -2.64
C ARG A 573 33.44 -13.89 -1.81
N ALA A 574 33.68 -13.19 -0.70
CA ALA A 574 32.62 -12.60 0.11
C ALA A 574 31.84 -11.51 -0.66
N MET A 575 32.53 -10.69 -1.45
CA MET A 575 31.90 -9.70 -2.33
C MET A 575 31.05 -10.38 -3.41
N MET A 576 31.59 -11.39 -4.10
CA MET A 576 30.85 -12.18 -5.10
C MET A 576 29.60 -12.83 -4.49
N ALA A 577 29.70 -13.40 -3.28
CA ALA A 577 28.58 -14.02 -2.60
C ALA A 577 27.46 -13.03 -2.26
N ARG A 578 27.79 -11.80 -1.86
CA ARG A 578 26.82 -10.73 -1.55
C ARG A 578 26.16 -10.12 -2.78
N HIS A 579 26.76 -10.26 -3.97
CA HIS A 579 26.38 -9.56 -5.20
C HIS A 579 26.18 -10.50 -6.41
N ARG A 580 25.74 -11.74 -6.17
CA ARG A 580 25.53 -12.75 -7.23
C ARG A 580 24.59 -12.28 -8.35
N GLU A 581 23.58 -11.48 -7.99
CA GLU A 581 22.58 -10.92 -8.92
C GLU A 581 23.14 -9.86 -9.87
N GLY A 582 24.39 -9.42 -9.67
CA GLY A 582 25.07 -8.52 -10.63
C GLY A 582 25.49 -9.21 -11.93
N PHE A 583 25.44 -10.55 -11.99
CA PHE A 583 25.80 -11.37 -13.16
C PHE A 583 27.14 -11.01 -13.83
N MET A 584 28.11 -10.54 -13.04
CA MET A 584 29.42 -10.18 -13.55
C MET A 584 30.23 -11.41 -13.95
N THR A 585 30.99 -11.32 -15.04
CA THR A 585 31.86 -12.42 -15.51
C THR A 585 33.05 -12.62 -14.58
N GLU A 586 33.74 -13.76 -14.71
CA GLU A 586 34.98 -14.01 -13.97
C GLU A 586 36.03 -12.93 -14.27
N GLU A 587 36.16 -12.44 -15.52
CA GLU A 587 37.10 -11.36 -15.83
C GLU A 587 36.73 -10.04 -15.15
N GLN A 588 35.43 -9.74 -15.07
CA GLN A 588 34.95 -8.54 -14.39
C GLN A 588 35.23 -8.63 -12.88
N TRP A 589 34.99 -9.77 -12.24
CA TRP A 589 35.32 -9.98 -10.83
C TRP A 589 36.83 -9.93 -10.57
N ALA A 590 37.65 -10.44 -11.48
CA ALA A 590 39.10 -10.41 -11.35
C ALA A 590 39.63 -8.96 -11.23
N ALA A 591 38.97 -7.97 -11.83
CA ALA A 591 39.35 -6.56 -11.72
C ALA A 591 39.16 -5.97 -10.30
N PHE A 592 38.39 -6.64 -9.42
CA PHE A 592 38.18 -6.23 -8.03
C PHE A 592 39.14 -6.91 -7.05
N LEU A 593 40.01 -7.81 -7.53
CA LEU A 593 41.00 -8.45 -6.67
C LEU A 593 41.97 -7.39 -6.15
N LEU A 594 41.95 -7.17 -4.84
CA LEU A 594 42.82 -6.18 -4.20
C LEU A 594 44.27 -6.60 -4.32
N ASP A 595 45.10 -5.70 -4.84
CA ASP A 595 46.55 -5.85 -4.87
C ASP A 595 47.25 -4.54 -4.50
N TYR A 596 48.50 -4.66 -4.07
CA TYR A 596 49.35 -3.53 -3.75
C TYR A 596 49.86 -2.85 -5.02
N LYS A 597 49.92 -1.53 -5.00
CA LYS A 597 50.40 -0.73 -6.14
C LYS A 597 51.92 -0.81 -6.27
N GLY A 598 52.40 -1.32 -7.40
CA GLY A 598 53.84 -1.37 -7.77
C GLY A 598 54.53 -2.70 -7.43
N THR A 599 55.86 -2.73 -7.51
CA THR A 599 56.70 -3.93 -7.32
C THR A 599 57.02 -4.18 -5.84
N VAL A 600 55.98 -4.40 -5.02
CA VAL A 600 56.12 -4.45 -3.55
C VAL A 600 57.00 -5.61 -3.08
N ASP A 601 56.92 -6.80 -3.67
CA ASP A 601 57.76 -7.94 -3.26
C ASP A 601 59.23 -7.68 -3.50
N ASP A 602 59.58 -7.23 -4.71
CA ASP A 602 60.96 -6.91 -5.10
C ASP A 602 61.54 -5.83 -4.19
N ASN A 603 60.73 -4.81 -3.89
CA ASN A 603 61.14 -3.73 -2.98
C ASN A 603 61.40 -4.25 -1.57
N LEU A 604 60.51 -5.08 -1.00
CA LEU A 604 60.70 -5.63 0.35
C LEU A 604 61.92 -6.56 0.43
N VAL A 605 62.14 -7.40 -0.59
CA VAL A 605 63.36 -8.22 -0.70
C VAL A 605 64.60 -7.34 -0.76
N ALA A 606 64.59 -6.29 -1.58
CA ALA A 606 65.70 -5.35 -1.70
C ALA A 606 65.96 -4.60 -0.38
N TYR A 607 64.92 -4.19 0.35
CA TYR A 607 65.05 -3.51 1.64
C TYR A 607 65.66 -4.43 2.71
N VAL A 608 65.23 -5.69 2.79
CA VAL A 608 65.83 -6.67 3.71
C VAL A 608 67.30 -6.90 3.36
N SER A 609 67.62 -7.11 2.07
CA SER A 609 68.99 -7.30 1.62
C SER A 609 69.88 -6.09 1.90
N TRP A 610 69.35 -4.87 1.74
CA TRP A 610 70.06 -3.64 2.05
C TRP A 610 70.37 -3.53 3.55
N VAL A 611 69.37 -3.77 4.42
CA VAL A 611 69.57 -3.75 5.88
C VAL A 611 70.56 -4.83 6.33
N ASP A 612 70.50 -6.03 5.76
CA ASP A 612 71.44 -7.12 6.06
C ASP A 612 72.89 -6.73 5.70
N GLY A 613 73.07 -6.04 4.57
CA GLY A 613 74.34 -5.46 4.17
C GLY A 613 74.85 -4.41 5.16
N GLU A 614 73.98 -3.48 5.59
CA GLU A 614 74.32 -2.44 6.57
C GLU A 614 74.66 -3.00 7.95
N ILE A 615 73.91 -4.00 8.44
CA ILE A 615 74.21 -4.70 9.70
C ILE A 615 75.58 -5.36 9.61
N SER A 616 75.86 -6.05 8.51
CA SER A 616 77.13 -6.75 8.28
C SER A 616 78.30 -5.77 8.23
N ARG A 617 78.14 -4.65 7.49
CA ARG A 617 79.14 -3.56 7.39
C ARG A 617 79.43 -2.93 8.75
N LEU A 618 78.40 -2.68 9.54
CA LEU A 618 78.51 -2.04 10.86
C LEU A 618 79.16 -2.98 11.89
N ARG A 619 78.79 -4.28 11.89
CA ARG A 619 79.38 -5.28 12.78
C ARG A 619 80.84 -5.57 12.47
N GLY A 620 81.17 -5.70 11.19
CA GLY A 620 82.48 -6.16 10.71
C GLY A 620 82.74 -7.63 11.03
N ALA A 621 83.97 -8.07 10.79
CA ALA A 621 84.45 -9.40 11.16
C ALA A 621 85.10 -9.37 12.56
N PRO A 622 85.00 -10.45 13.36
CA PRO A 622 85.75 -10.55 14.59
C PRO A 622 87.27 -10.52 14.31
N PRO A 623 88.07 -9.84 15.13
CA PRO A 623 89.51 -9.81 14.94
C PRO A 623 90.13 -11.20 15.13
N PRO A 624 91.24 -11.51 14.43
CA PRO A 624 91.92 -12.79 14.57
C PRO A 624 92.46 -12.99 16.00
N PRO A 625 92.56 -14.24 16.49
CA PRO A 625 93.10 -14.52 17.82
C PRO A 625 94.54 -14.01 17.95
N GLN A 626 94.81 -13.19 18.97
CA GLN A 626 96.14 -12.60 19.21
C GLN A 626 97.11 -13.58 19.87
N GLN A 627 98.38 -13.51 19.47
CA GLN A 627 99.49 -14.25 20.08
C GLN A 627 100.05 -13.57 21.35
N ASP A 628 99.93 -12.23 21.44
CA ASP A 628 100.27 -11.43 22.62
C ASP A 628 99.01 -10.71 23.14
N PRO A 629 98.45 -11.11 24.30
CA PRO A 629 97.25 -10.52 24.86
C PRO A 629 97.43 -9.08 25.40
N THR A 630 98.67 -8.59 25.48
CA THR A 630 98.98 -7.22 25.97
C THR A 630 99.07 -6.18 24.85
N ALA A 631 99.16 -6.61 23.59
CA ALA A 631 99.27 -5.73 22.43
C ALA A 631 97.91 -5.10 22.04
N PRO A 632 97.81 -3.77 21.86
CA PRO A 632 96.58 -3.10 21.40
C PRO A 632 96.09 -3.60 20.05
N LEU A 633 94.78 -3.90 19.93
CA LEU A 633 94.12 -4.23 18.66
C LEU A 633 93.81 -2.99 17.81
N ILE A 634 93.81 -1.80 18.45
CA ILE A 634 93.45 -0.53 17.82
C ILE A 634 94.54 0.51 18.13
N ALA A 635 95.07 1.16 17.10
CA ALA A 635 96.06 2.23 17.26
C ALA A 635 95.51 3.41 18.08
N ALA A 636 96.37 4.07 18.87
CA ALA A 636 95.96 5.09 19.83
C ALA A 636 95.26 6.30 19.16
N ASP A 637 95.66 6.65 17.95
CA ASP A 637 95.16 7.75 17.10
C ASP A 637 94.04 7.36 16.12
N ALA A 638 93.60 6.10 16.13
CA ALA A 638 92.54 5.63 15.25
C ALA A 638 91.19 6.34 15.52
N ASP A 639 90.48 6.71 14.45
CA ASP A 639 89.11 7.21 14.53
C ASP A 639 88.14 6.10 14.93
N LEU A 640 87.76 6.09 16.20
CA LEU A 640 86.88 5.08 16.79
C LEU A 640 85.48 5.04 16.16
N ALA A 641 85.02 6.14 15.54
CA ALA A 641 83.71 6.18 14.90
C ALA A 641 83.69 5.47 13.53
N ALA A 642 84.85 5.24 12.92
CA ALA A 642 85.01 4.58 11.63
C ALA A 642 85.28 3.07 11.73
N LEU A 643 85.44 2.53 12.95
CA LEU A 643 85.80 1.14 13.18
C LEU A 643 84.56 0.22 13.33
N PRO A 644 84.64 -1.07 12.96
CA PRO A 644 83.53 -2.00 13.13
C PRO A 644 83.28 -2.38 14.59
N LEU A 645 82.01 -2.65 14.92
CA LEU A 645 81.59 -2.94 16.31
C LEU A 645 82.37 -4.10 16.95
N LEU A 646 82.55 -5.23 16.25
CA LEU A 646 83.22 -6.40 16.83
C LEU A 646 84.72 -6.14 17.14
N LEU A 647 85.36 -5.23 16.40
CA LEU A 647 86.75 -4.84 16.68
C LEU A 647 86.84 -3.98 17.94
N LEU A 648 85.91 -3.04 18.13
CA LEU A 648 85.81 -2.22 19.34
C LEU A 648 85.53 -3.09 20.57
N GLU A 649 84.60 -4.05 20.46
CA GLU A 649 84.24 -4.96 21.55
C GLU A 649 85.41 -5.87 21.96
N ALA A 650 86.20 -6.36 21.00
CA ALA A 650 87.39 -7.16 21.27
C ALA A 650 88.49 -6.35 21.98
N GLU A 651 88.73 -5.10 21.56
CA GLU A 651 89.70 -4.23 22.24
C GLU A 651 89.23 -3.82 23.64
N MET A 652 87.93 -3.62 23.83
CA MET A 652 87.35 -3.39 25.15
C MET A 652 87.54 -4.60 26.07
N ALA A 653 87.25 -5.81 25.59
CA ALA A 653 87.46 -7.05 26.37
C ALA A 653 88.94 -7.27 26.72
N ARG A 654 89.85 -6.94 25.80
CA ARG A 654 91.30 -6.97 26.05
C ARG A 654 91.67 -5.98 27.15
N LEU A 655 91.25 -4.71 27.03
CA LEU A 655 91.50 -3.68 28.05
C LEU A 655 90.91 -4.05 29.41
N GLU A 656 89.71 -4.63 29.46
CA GLU A 656 89.10 -5.14 30.70
C GLU A 656 89.99 -6.17 31.40
N SER A 657 90.70 -7.01 30.64
CA SER A 657 91.64 -7.97 31.22
C SER A 657 92.96 -7.39 31.72
N LEU A 658 93.21 -6.10 31.48
CA LEU A 658 94.44 -5.38 31.85
C LEU A 658 94.22 -4.29 32.92
N ILE A 659 92.99 -4.11 33.42
CA ILE A 659 92.64 -3.06 34.40
C ILE A 659 93.10 -3.41 35.84
N SER A 660 93.15 -4.70 36.21
CA SER A 660 93.65 -5.13 37.52
C SER A 660 94.14 -6.58 37.49
N ALA A 661 95.18 -6.89 38.28
CA ALA A 661 95.62 -8.27 38.53
C ALA A 661 94.67 -9.05 39.45
N ASP A 662 93.78 -8.35 40.16
CA ASP A 662 92.75 -8.93 41.02
C ASP A 662 91.53 -9.36 40.19
N ARG A 663 91.30 -10.68 40.12
CA ARG A 663 90.20 -11.28 39.38
C ARG A 663 88.82 -10.85 39.89
N ASP A 664 88.67 -10.50 41.18
CA ASP A 664 87.39 -10.06 41.73
C ASP A 664 87.05 -8.62 41.32
N ILE A 665 88.05 -7.73 41.25
CA ILE A 665 87.89 -6.36 40.76
C ILE A 665 87.56 -6.37 39.26
N GLN A 666 88.27 -7.19 38.48
CA GLN A 666 88.04 -7.38 37.06
C GLN A 666 86.60 -7.87 36.77
N ARG A 667 86.14 -8.89 37.50
CA ARG A 667 84.76 -9.40 37.38
C ARG A 667 83.72 -8.31 37.66
N ARG A 668 83.87 -7.56 38.76
CA ARG A 668 82.94 -6.48 39.12
C ARG A 668 82.94 -5.34 38.09
N TYR A 669 84.08 -5.02 37.49
CA TYR A 669 84.18 -4.02 36.44
C TYR A 669 83.42 -4.45 35.17
N SER A 670 83.59 -5.70 34.74
CA SER A 670 82.88 -6.26 33.58
C SER A 670 81.38 -6.37 33.84
N GLU A 671 80.95 -6.82 35.03
CA GLU A 671 79.54 -6.85 35.45
C GLU A 671 78.89 -5.46 35.41
N LEU A 672 79.57 -4.41 35.91
CA LEU A 672 79.05 -3.04 35.86
C LEU A 672 78.98 -2.50 34.43
N THR A 673 79.97 -2.80 33.57
CA THR A 673 79.95 -2.44 32.15
C THR A 673 78.77 -3.09 31.43
N GLN A 674 78.52 -4.38 31.68
CA GLN A 674 77.37 -5.09 31.13
C GLN A 674 76.04 -4.47 31.61
N LYS A 675 75.92 -4.15 32.91
CA LYS A 675 74.73 -3.46 33.46
C LYS A 675 74.51 -2.09 32.83
N ILE A 676 75.56 -1.31 32.59
CA ILE A 676 75.48 -0.01 31.91
C ILE A 676 74.97 -0.20 30.48
N THR A 677 75.47 -1.19 29.73
CA THR A 677 74.97 -1.49 28.38
C THR A 677 73.49 -1.90 28.38
N ILE A 678 73.06 -2.75 29.31
CA ILE A 678 71.65 -3.16 29.44
C ILE A 678 70.74 -1.97 29.80
N GLU A 679 71.16 -1.11 30.72
CA GLU A 679 70.34 0.04 31.12
C GLU A 679 70.32 1.14 30.07
N THR A 680 71.43 1.41 29.37
CA THR A 680 71.49 2.32 28.21
C THR A 680 70.57 1.81 27.10
N ALA A 681 70.56 0.50 26.86
CA ALA A 681 69.66 -0.12 25.92
C ALA A 681 68.18 0.14 26.25
N ALA A 682 67.81 -0.01 27.53
CA ALA A 682 66.46 0.20 28.01
C ALA A 682 66.08 1.69 28.08
N LEU A 683 67.05 2.59 28.27
CA LEU A 683 66.87 4.05 28.23
C LEU A 683 66.47 4.51 26.83
N GLU A 684 67.19 4.07 25.79
CA GLU A 684 66.87 4.44 24.41
C GLU A 684 65.49 3.91 23.98
N ALA A 685 65.14 2.68 24.37
CA ALA A 685 63.79 2.15 24.12
C ALA A 685 62.68 2.96 24.84
N ALA A 686 62.96 3.50 26.03
CA ALA A 686 62.02 4.38 26.73
C ALA A 686 61.88 5.74 26.04
N LYS A 687 62.97 6.30 25.48
CA LYS A 687 62.93 7.53 24.68
C LYS A 687 62.12 7.36 23.39
N GLU A 688 62.26 6.23 22.70
CA GLU A 688 61.45 5.93 21.50
C GLU A 688 59.96 5.84 21.84
N ARG A 689 59.60 5.16 22.93
CA ARG A 689 58.20 5.10 23.41
C ARG A 689 57.65 6.48 23.79
N LEU A 690 58.48 7.33 24.41
CA LEU A 690 58.10 8.70 24.72
C LEU A 690 57.84 9.50 23.44
N ALA A 691 58.70 9.36 22.41
CA ALA A 691 58.54 10.05 21.14
C ALA A 691 57.24 9.63 20.42
N ASP A 692 56.89 8.33 20.40
CA ASP A 692 55.60 7.89 19.86
C ASP A 692 54.41 8.45 20.67
N ALA A 693 54.54 8.44 22.00
CA ALA A 693 53.51 8.96 22.90
C ALA A 693 53.29 10.48 22.76
N GLN A 694 54.33 11.25 22.44
CA GLN A 694 54.23 12.70 22.18
C GLN A 694 53.39 13.01 20.92
N GLY A 695 53.39 12.12 19.92
CA GLY A 695 52.57 12.26 18.71
C GLY A 695 51.09 11.86 18.88
N ALA A 696 50.72 11.24 20.01
CA ALA A 696 49.39 10.67 20.21
C ALA A 696 48.28 11.74 20.22
N ALA A 697 48.53 12.91 20.81
CA ALA A 697 47.54 13.98 20.92
C ALA A 697 47.04 14.49 19.54
N GLU A 698 47.95 14.68 18.58
CA GLU A 698 47.58 15.08 17.22
C GLU A 698 46.85 13.95 16.47
N ARG A 699 47.28 12.69 16.65
CA ARG A 699 46.59 11.53 16.05
C ARG A 699 45.16 11.39 16.58
N ILE A 700 44.93 11.60 17.88
CA ILE A 700 43.59 11.61 18.48
C ILE A 700 42.71 12.69 17.83
N LYS A 701 43.25 13.89 17.60
CA LYS A 701 42.53 14.98 16.95
C LYS A 701 42.09 14.59 15.53
N THR A 702 42.98 14.03 14.73
CA THR A 702 42.66 13.54 13.38
C THR A 702 41.62 12.42 13.42
N LEU A 703 41.80 11.41 14.27
CA LEU A 703 40.86 10.28 14.37
C LEU A 703 39.47 10.73 14.85
N ASN A 704 39.38 11.74 15.72
CA ASN A 704 38.09 12.31 16.12
C ASN A 704 37.36 12.96 14.95
N LEU A 705 38.06 13.73 14.11
CA LEU A 705 37.48 14.31 12.89
C LEU A 705 37.01 13.23 11.91
N GLU A 706 37.80 12.18 11.72
CA GLU A 706 37.43 11.04 10.87
C GLU A 706 36.20 10.30 11.40
N ARG A 707 36.11 10.10 12.72
CA ARG A 707 34.97 9.45 13.38
C ARG A 707 33.71 10.30 13.29
N ASP A 708 33.82 11.61 13.48
CA ASP A 708 32.69 12.53 13.32
C ASP A 708 32.17 12.50 11.87
N ALA A 709 33.06 12.46 10.88
CA ALA A 709 32.69 12.30 9.47
C ALA A 709 32.05 10.93 9.17
N ALA A 710 32.50 9.85 9.82
CA ALA A 710 31.85 8.53 9.70
C ALA A 710 30.45 8.52 10.33
N TYR A 711 30.28 9.17 11.47
CA TYR A 711 28.98 9.35 12.13
C TYR A 711 28.01 10.16 11.27
N GLU A 712 28.49 11.23 10.61
CA GLU A 712 27.72 11.98 9.62
C GLU A 712 27.24 11.07 8.48
N ARG A 713 28.14 10.28 7.88
CA ARG A 713 27.78 9.36 6.78
C ARG A 713 26.80 8.26 7.22
N ALA A 714 26.91 7.76 8.45
CA ALA A 714 25.96 6.81 9.01
C ALA A 714 24.54 7.42 9.11
N PHE A 715 24.43 8.67 9.56
CA PHE A 715 23.14 9.38 9.59
C PHE A 715 22.65 9.80 8.21
N ALA A 716 23.54 10.12 7.27
CA ALA A 716 23.18 10.37 5.88
C ALA A 716 22.55 9.13 5.24
N ALA A 717 23.09 7.93 5.53
CA ALA A 717 22.49 6.67 5.10
C ALA A 717 21.09 6.44 5.70
N LEU A 718 20.90 6.74 7.01
CA LEU A 718 19.58 6.70 7.66
C LEU A 718 18.57 7.67 7.03
N VAL A 719 18.98 8.91 6.74
CA VAL A 719 18.12 9.91 6.08
C VAL A 719 17.76 9.48 4.66
N ALA A 720 18.71 8.90 3.94
CA ALA A 720 18.46 8.37 2.60
C ALA A 720 17.48 7.17 2.64
N GLU A 721 17.63 6.28 3.62
CA GLU A 721 16.68 5.18 3.85
C GLU A 721 15.26 5.68 4.16
N GLN A 722 15.13 6.72 5.01
CA GLN A 722 13.85 7.39 5.25
C GLN A 722 13.26 7.92 3.94
N LYS A 723 14.08 8.55 3.08
CA LYS A 723 13.64 9.11 1.80
C LYS A 723 13.16 8.04 0.83
N VAL A 724 13.83 6.88 0.80
CA VAL A 724 13.40 5.72 0.00
C VAL A 724 12.02 5.26 0.46
N LEU A 725 11.80 5.15 1.77
CA LEU A 725 10.48 4.81 2.31
C LEU A 725 9.45 5.88 1.93
N GLU A 726 9.69 7.17 2.15
CA GLU A 726 8.77 8.23 1.71
C GLU A 726 8.38 8.11 0.23
N ASN A 727 9.35 7.78 -0.64
CA ASN A 727 9.12 7.59 -2.06
C ASN A 727 8.29 6.34 -2.38
N LEU A 728 8.42 5.26 -1.60
CA LEU A 728 7.59 4.04 -1.72
C LEU A 728 6.13 4.33 -1.37
N TYR A 729 5.86 5.18 -0.39
CA TYR A 729 4.47 5.46 0.01
C TYR A 729 3.81 6.60 -0.78
N ARG A 730 4.60 7.41 -1.49
CA ARG A 730 4.13 8.56 -2.26
C ARG A 730 3.00 8.26 -3.26
N PRO A 731 3.00 7.17 -4.06
CA PRO A 731 1.90 6.88 -4.97
C PRO A 731 0.55 6.77 -4.26
N LEU A 732 0.53 6.13 -3.08
CA LEU A 732 -0.66 6.04 -2.26
C LEU A 732 -1.04 7.42 -1.70
N MET A 733 -0.08 8.22 -1.23
CA MET A 733 -0.35 9.57 -0.69
C MET A 733 -0.95 10.51 -1.74
N GLU A 734 -0.42 10.52 -2.97
CA GLU A 734 -0.93 11.33 -4.07
C GLU A 734 -2.38 10.93 -4.44
N ARG A 735 -2.66 9.63 -4.39
CA ARG A 735 -4.01 9.09 -4.60
C ARG A 735 -4.97 9.48 -3.48
N LEU A 736 -4.56 9.37 -2.22
CA LEU A 736 -5.38 9.79 -1.08
C LEU A 736 -5.69 11.29 -1.10
N ALA A 737 -4.73 12.12 -1.52
CA ALA A 737 -4.91 13.58 -1.64
C ALA A 737 -5.95 13.98 -2.70
N THR A 738 -6.04 13.22 -3.79
CA THR A 738 -6.97 13.46 -4.91
C THR A 738 -8.34 12.80 -4.71
N SER A 739 -8.44 11.80 -3.84
CA SER A 739 -9.67 11.07 -3.57
C SER A 739 -10.70 11.94 -2.83
N PRO A 740 -11.99 11.95 -3.20
CA PRO A 740 -13.03 12.66 -2.45
C PRO A 740 -13.51 11.90 -1.21
N GLY A 741 -14.17 12.60 -0.28
CA GLY A 741 -14.85 11.99 0.87
C GLY A 741 -13.91 11.44 1.95
N THR A 742 -14.28 10.28 2.53
CA THR A 742 -13.62 9.65 3.67
C THR A 742 -12.16 9.30 3.43
N LEU A 743 -11.77 9.03 2.18
CA LEU A 743 -10.38 8.70 1.83
C LEU A 743 -9.39 9.82 2.16
N LYS A 744 -9.81 11.09 2.14
CA LYS A 744 -8.93 12.23 2.52
C LYS A 744 -8.53 12.23 3.99
N LYS A 745 -9.27 11.50 4.84
CA LYS A 745 -8.96 11.38 6.26
C LYS A 745 -7.76 10.46 6.50
N LEU A 746 -7.43 9.57 5.55
CA LEU A 746 -6.25 8.72 5.65
C LEU A 746 -4.99 9.51 5.28
N THR A 747 -4.02 9.50 6.18
CA THR A 747 -2.69 10.08 5.97
C THR A 747 -1.62 9.06 6.32
N PHE A 748 -0.47 9.21 5.67
CA PHE A 748 0.67 8.34 5.87
C PHE A 748 1.87 9.16 6.32
N SER A 749 2.68 8.60 7.22
CA SER A 749 3.87 9.23 7.77
C SER A 749 5.05 8.27 7.78
N VAL A 750 6.23 8.75 7.41
CA VAL A 750 7.52 8.11 7.67
C VAL A 750 8.30 9.03 8.59
N SER A 751 8.82 8.51 9.69
CA SER A 751 9.63 9.28 10.63
C SER A 751 10.73 8.43 11.23
N ARG A 752 11.88 9.07 11.51
CA ARG A 752 12.91 8.49 12.36
C ARG A 752 12.46 8.61 13.82
N VAL A 753 12.53 7.51 14.54
CA VAL A 753 12.24 7.46 15.97
C VAL A 753 13.52 7.11 16.71
N ALA A 754 13.87 7.95 17.68
CA ALA A 754 15.02 7.74 18.55
C ALA A 754 14.54 7.17 19.89
N ASP A 755 14.95 5.95 20.23
CA ASP A 755 14.75 5.36 21.56
C ASP A 755 15.80 5.92 22.53
N VAL A 756 15.60 7.19 22.89
CA VAL A 756 16.50 7.94 23.79
C VAL A 756 16.58 7.29 25.16
N ASP A 757 15.49 6.67 25.61
CA ASP A 757 15.40 6.01 26.91
C ASP A 757 16.31 4.79 26.93
N ARG A 758 16.27 3.95 25.88
CA ARG A 758 17.20 2.81 25.72
C ARG A 758 18.65 3.27 25.59
N TRP A 759 18.90 4.31 24.78
CA TRP A 759 20.25 4.83 24.58
C TRP A 759 20.87 5.30 25.91
N ALA A 760 20.18 6.15 26.66
CA ALA A 760 20.68 6.68 27.92
C ALA A 760 20.70 5.63 29.04
N SER A 761 19.69 4.76 29.15
CA SER A 761 19.66 3.70 30.16
C SER A 761 20.83 2.72 30.01
N THR A 762 21.24 2.42 28.77
CA THR A 762 22.43 1.59 28.49
C THR A 762 23.69 2.16 29.16
N ALA A 763 23.85 3.49 29.16
CA ALA A 763 24.95 4.13 29.87
C ALA A 763 24.73 4.23 31.38
N GLU A 764 23.53 4.60 31.82
CA GLU A 764 23.21 4.73 33.25
C GLU A 764 23.32 3.41 34.02
N GLU A 765 23.07 2.27 33.37
CA GLU A 765 23.11 0.94 33.99
C GLU A 765 24.49 0.27 33.92
N GLY A 766 25.27 0.55 32.86
CA GLY A 766 26.49 -0.22 32.56
C GLY A 766 27.77 0.61 32.41
N LEU A 767 27.68 1.93 32.24
CA LEU A 767 28.82 2.78 31.89
C LEU A 767 29.05 3.96 32.85
N LEU A 768 28.08 4.36 33.67
CA LEU A 768 28.21 5.53 34.55
C LEU A 768 27.89 5.17 36.01
N ASP A 769 28.67 5.70 36.95
CA ASP A 769 28.37 5.70 38.37
C ASP A 769 27.50 6.92 38.72
N LEU A 770 26.20 6.67 38.82
CA LEU A 770 25.17 7.68 39.09
C LEU A 770 25.19 8.23 40.53
N ARG A 771 26.05 7.70 41.41
CA ARG A 771 26.19 8.20 42.80
C ARG A 771 27.13 9.39 42.90
N LYS A 772 27.97 9.59 41.88
CA LYS A 772 28.94 10.69 41.82
C LYS A 772 28.24 12.04 41.67
N GLN A 773 28.87 13.09 42.19
CA GLN A 773 28.37 14.46 42.03
C GLN A 773 28.58 14.92 40.60
N GLY A 774 27.60 15.64 40.05
CA GLY A 774 27.63 16.11 38.67
C GLY A 774 26.22 16.18 38.08
N PRO A 775 26.11 16.60 36.80
CA PRO A 775 24.83 16.72 36.10
C PRO A 775 24.14 15.37 35.87
N PHE A 776 24.85 14.24 35.96
CA PHE A 776 24.32 12.89 35.74
C PHE A 776 24.15 12.09 37.05
N ARG A 777 23.91 12.80 38.16
CA ARG A 777 23.63 12.16 39.45
C ARG A 777 22.17 11.69 39.50
N GLY A 778 21.97 10.41 39.80
CA GLY A 778 20.65 9.77 39.81
C GLY A 778 20.19 9.28 38.42
N ARG A 779 19.22 8.37 38.41
CA ARG A 779 18.68 7.76 37.18
C ARG A 779 17.76 8.75 36.45
N GLY A 780 17.88 8.84 35.12
CA GLY A 780 17.08 9.70 34.26
C GLY A 780 17.70 11.04 33.90
N ALA A 781 18.77 11.47 34.58
CA ALA A 781 19.41 12.75 34.28
C ALA A 781 20.06 12.78 32.89
N LEU A 782 20.62 11.66 32.42
CA LEU A 782 21.16 11.55 31.07
C LEU A 782 20.04 11.46 30.02
N ILE A 783 18.92 10.82 30.38
CA ILE A 783 17.71 10.76 29.53
C ILE A 783 17.20 12.16 29.24
N ASP A 784 17.04 13.01 30.26
CA ASP A 784 16.52 14.38 30.11
C ASP A 784 17.47 15.26 29.27
N ALA A 785 18.79 15.12 29.47
CA ALA A 785 19.79 15.82 28.67
C ALA A 785 19.74 15.41 27.20
N ALA A 786 19.67 14.10 26.92
CA ALA A 786 19.61 13.57 25.56
C ALA A 786 18.28 13.91 24.86
N ARG A 787 17.15 13.86 25.58
CA ARG A 787 15.83 14.27 25.07
C ARG A 787 15.81 15.74 24.65
N THR A 788 16.55 16.59 25.36
CA THR A 788 16.59 18.02 25.08
C THR A 788 17.56 18.36 23.95
N GLN A 789 18.76 17.77 23.95
CA GLN A 789 19.86 18.22 23.09
C GLN A 789 20.11 17.33 21.86
N LEU A 790 19.77 16.04 21.91
CA LEU A 790 20.08 15.08 20.83
C LEU A 790 18.83 14.65 20.08
N ARG A 791 17.73 14.38 20.79
CA ARG A 791 16.47 13.87 20.20
C ARG A 791 15.94 14.70 19.03
N PRO A 792 15.86 16.05 19.09
CA PRO A 792 15.33 16.82 17.98
C PRO A 792 16.13 16.62 16.68
N ALA A 793 17.46 16.59 16.79
CA ALA A 793 18.34 16.35 15.65
C ALA A 793 18.23 14.90 15.15
N TRP A 794 18.18 13.92 16.05
CA TRP A 794 18.02 12.51 15.67
C TRP A 794 16.71 12.22 14.93
N GLU A 795 15.57 12.74 15.40
CA GLU A 795 14.25 12.46 14.83
C GLU A 795 13.96 13.29 13.57
N SER A 796 14.49 14.52 13.47
CA SER A 796 14.09 15.47 12.42
C SER A 796 15.23 16.18 11.67
N GLY A 797 16.46 16.17 12.19
CA GLY A 797 17.60 16.89 11.62
C GLY A 797 18.25 16.19 10.43
N SER A 798 19.04 16.95 9.67
CA SER A 798 19.97 16.41 8.67
C SER A 798 21.15 15.68 9.32
N ALA A 799 21.99 15.01 8.51
CA ALA A 799 23.22 14.40 9.02
C ALA A 799 24.15 15.44 9.69
N GLU A 800 24.25 16.63 9.11
CA GLU A 800 25.02 17.75 9.65
C GLU A 800 24.47 18.23 11.00
N ASP A 801 23.13 18.35 11.12
CA ASP A 801 22.48 18.74 12.38
C ASP A 801 22.75 17.73 13.50
N VAL A 802 22.76 16.44 13.19
CA VAL A 802 23.03 15.37 14.16
C VAL A 802 24.48 15.42 14.66
N VAL A 803 25.44 15.65 13.77
CA VAL A 803 26.85 15.79 14.16
C VAL A 803 27.06 17.07 14.96
N ALA A 804 26.44 18.18 14.56
CA ALA A 804 26.49 19.44 15.31
C ALA A 804 25.91 19.28 16.72
N ALA A 805 24.76 18.62 16.85
CA ALA A 805 24.13 18.32 18.14
C ALA A 805 25.02 17.41 19.01
N MET A 806 25.61 16.36 18.42
CA MET A 806 26.54 15.47 19.12
C MET A 806 27.81 16.21 19.57
N SER A 807 28.36 17.08 18.73
CA SER A 807 29.52 17.91 19.10
C SER A 807 29.17 18.83 20.26
N ALA A 808 28.07 19.56 20.20
CA ALA A 808 27.62 20.46 21.27
C ALA A 808 27.36 19.71 22.59
N PHE A 809 26.76 18.51 22.50
CA PHE A 809 26.53 17.64 23.66
C PHE A 809 27.85 17.20 24.31
N ARG A 810 28.84 16.79 23.52
CA ARG A 810 30.18 16.44 24.01
C ARG A 810 30.90 17.66 24.59
N ASP A 811 30.89 18.79 23.92
CA ASP A 811 31.54 20.02 24.41
C ASP A 811 30.99 20.43 25.77
N THR A 812 29.68 20.25 25.97
CA THR A 812 29.00 20.53 27.24
C THR A 812 29.31 19.50 28.32
N TYR A 813 29.24 18.20 28.01
CA TYR A 813 29.15 17.15 29.03
C TYR A 813 30.29 16.13 29.07
N GLN A 814 31.23 16.13 28.12
CA GLN A 814 32.26 15.09 28.02
C GLN A 814 33.11 14.98 29.30
N LYS A 815 33.46 16.11 29.92
CA LYS A 815 34.23 16.09 31.17
C LYS A 815 33.44 15.42 32.30
N ASP A 816 32.16 15.75 32.44
CA ASP A 816 31.30 15.17 33.46
C ASP A 816 31.07 13.68 33.21
N LEU A 817 30.77 13.28 31.97
CA LEU A 817 30.61 11.88 31.58
C LEU A 817 31.85 11.04 31.93
N LEU A 818 33.05 11.56 31.71
CA LEU A 818 34.31 10.90 32.09
C LEU A 818 34.49 10.81 33.61
N GLN A 819 34.11 11.84 34.38
CA GLN A 819 34.17 11.81 35.84
C GLN A 819 33.21 10.78 36.45
N HIS A 820 32.08 10.57 35.79
CA HIS A 820 31.09 9.54 36.14
C HIS A 820 31.55 8.10 35.83
N SER A 821 32.76 7.86 35.30
CA SER A 821 33.26 6.48 35.10
C SER A 821 33.19 5.64 36.39
N PRO A 822 32.64 4.40 36.38
CA PRO A 822 32.61 3.53 37.56
C PRO A 822 33.99 2.96 37.91
N VAL A 823 34.97 3.13 37.02
CA VAL A 823 36.30 2.55 37.20
C VAL A 823 37.15 3.44 38.12
N PRO A 824 37.79 2.87 39.16
CA PRO A 824 38.72 3.61 40.01
C PRO A 824 39.87 4.21 39.20
N SER A 825 40.29 5.43 39.53
CA SER A 825 41.38 6.14 38.84
C SER A 825 42.73 5.42 38.89
N GLY A 826 42.91 4.46 39.80
CA GLY A 826 44.11 3.62 39.91
C GLY A 826 44.10 2.35 39.04
N ASP A 827 42.95 1.94 38.48
CA ASP A 827 42.84 0.74 37.62
C ASP A 827 42.91 1.12 36.15
N THR A 828 44.15 1.16 35.64
CA THR A 828 44.44 1.63 34.28
C THR A 828 43.99 0.66 33.18
N VAL A 829 43.86 -0.64 33.50
CA VAL A 829 43.43 -1.66 32.53
C VAL A 829 41.93 -1.63 32.36
N GLU A 830 41.17 -1.61 33.45
CA GLU A 830 39.71 -1.54 33.37
C GLU A 830 39.24 -0.18 32.83
N MET A 831 39.98 0.90 33.15
CA MET A 831 39.65 2.24 32.64
C MET A 831 39.78 2.30 31.12
N ARG A 832 40.72 1.53 30.55
CA ARG A 832 40.92 1.40 29.10
C ARG A 832 39.76 0.64 28.45
N ALA A 833 39.38 -0.51 29.00
CA ALA A 833 38.24 -1.28 28.51
C ALA A 833 36.94 -0.48 28.59
N TRP A 834 36.77 0.31 29.66
CA TRP A 834 35.64 1.20 29.84
C TRP A 834 35.61 2.33 28.80
N LEU A 835 36.72 3.04 28.56
CA LEU A 835 36.78 4.11 27.55
C LEU A 835 36.41 3.62 26.15
N LYS A 836 36.82 2.39 25.78
CA LYS A 836 36.41 1.75 24.51
C LYS A 836 34.89 1.57 24.46
N ARG A 837 34.29 0.96 25.49
CA ARG A 837 32.82 0.76 25.56
C ARG A 837 32.05 2.08 25.55
N PHE A 838 32.53 3.08 26.30
CA PHE A 838 31.95 4.42 26.37
C PHE A 838 31.93 5.10 24.99
N ALA A 839 33.04 5.03 24.25
CA ALA A 839 33.12 5.60 22.91
C ALA A 839 32.18 4.88 21.92
N LEU A 840 32.10 3.55 21.95
CA LEU A 840 31.18 2.79 21.09
C LEU A 840 29.72 3.12 21.36
N TRP A 841 29.34 3.26 22.63
CA TRP A 841 27.98 3.64 23.02
C TRP A 841 27.61 5.04 22.52
N LEU A 842 28.49 6.03 22.76
CA LEU A 842 28.21 7.45 22.46
C LEU A 842 27.90 7.71 20.99
N PHE A 843 28.56 6.97 20.08
CA PHE A 843 28.38 7.08 18.63
C PHE A 843 27.55 5.92 18.03
N SER A 844 26.90 5.11 18.86
CA SER A 844 26.02 4.05 18.37
C SER A 844 24.81 4.61 17.62
N THR A 845 24.29 3.85 16.65
CA THR A 845 23.03 4.20 15.98
C THR A 845 21.89 3.23 16.30
N ASP A 846 22.12 2.25 17.18
CA ASP A 846 21.17 1.14 17.46
C ASP A 846 19.84 1.59 18.10
N HIS A 847 19.82 2.82 18.61
CA HIS A 847 18.63 3.47 19.17
C HIS A 847 17.75 4.12 18.08
N MET A 848 18.19 4.13 16.82
CA MET A 848 17.48 4.72 15.69
C MET A 848 16.73 3.65 14.90
N GLU A 849 15.43 3.87 14.75
CA GLU A 849 14.52 3.09 13.92
C GLU A 849 13.78 4.02 12.95
N ILE A 850 13.53 3.58 11.71
CA ILE A 850 12.60 4.29 10.82
C ILE A 850 11.23 3.65 10.98
N ARG A 851 10.28 4.41 11.50
CA ARG A 851 8.89 4.00 11.60
C ARG A 851 8.07 4.61 10.50
N TYR A 852 7.11 3.83 10.05
CA TYR A 852 6.04 4.32 9.21
C TYR A 852 4.70 4.02 9.88
N GLY A 853 3.74 4.91 9.65
CA GLY A 853 2.44 4.82 10.29
C GLY A 853 1.36 5.44 9.43
N ILE A 854 0.19 4.83 9.47
CA ILE A 854 -1.04 5.42 8.96
C ILE A 854 -1.77 6.11 10.10
N SER A 855 -2.31 7.29 9.82
CA SER A 855 -3.31 7.93 10.65
C SER A 855 -4.61 8.12 9.89
N TYR A 856 -5.71 8.07 10.62
CA TYR A 856 -7.04 8.39 10.14
C TYR A 856 -7.56 9.58 10.93
N ASP A 857 -7.91 10.67 10.24
CA ASP A 857 -8.37 11.93 10.83
C ASP A 857 -7.40 12.49 11.88
N GLY A 858 -6.09 12.38 11.59
CA GLY A 858 -5.02 12.83 12.48
C GLY A 858 -4.72 11.90 13.66
N ILE A 859 -5.44 10.79 13.82
CA ILE A 859 -5.22 9.80 14.88
C ILE A 859 -4.49 8.60 14.31
N ASP A 860 -3.38 8.20 14.92
CA ASP A 860 -2.64 6.98 14.58
C ASP A 860 -3.58 5.76 14.55
N ILE A 861 -3.48 4.91 13.53
CA ILE A 861 -4.33 3.73 13.34
C ILE A 861 -4.36 2.84 14.59
N ARG A 862 -3.26 2.84 15.36
CA ARG A 862 -3.10 2.08 16.59
C ARG A 862 -3.95 2.59 17.75
N LYS A 863 -4.36 3.86 17.69
CA LYS A 863 -5.16 4.52 18.72
C LYS A 863 -6.64 4.62 18.35
N LEU A 864 -7.03 4.06 17.20
CA LEU A 864 -8.41 4.11 16.72
C LEU A 864 -9.32 3.12 17.46
N SER A 865 -10.60 3.49 17.58
CA SER A 865 -11.63 2.57 18.08
C SER A 865 -11.78 1.35 17.14
N PRO A 866 -12.26 0.18 17.63
CA PRO A 866 -12.52 -0.97 16.78
C PRO A 866 -13.42 -0.64 15.57
N GLY A 867 -14.47 0.15 15.75
CA GLY A 867 -15.34 0.60 14.66
C GLY A 867 -14.58 1.41 13.61
N THR A 868 -13.85 2.45 14.03
CA THR A 868 -13.08 3.28 13.09
C THR A 868 -12.02 2.46 12.33
N ARG A 869 -11.42 1.43 12.96
CA ARG A 869 -10.50 0.51 12.28
C ARG A 869 -11.20 -0.34 11.21
N GLY A 870 -12.42 -0.80 11.47
CA GLY A 870 -13.25 -1.48 10.47
C GLY A 870 -13.49 -0.62 9.23
N ILE A 871 -13.74 0.68 9.41
CA ILE A 871 -13.87 1.63 8.29
C ILE A 871 -12.56 1.72 7.50
N VAL A 872 -11.41 1.87 8.17
CA VAL A 872 -10.10 1.93 7.50
C VAL A 872 -9.82 0.67 6.69
N LEU A 873 -10.13 -0.50 7.23
CA LEU A 873 -10.00 -1.78 6.52
C LEU A 873 -10.85 -1.80 5.25
N LEU A 874 -12.13 -1.40 5.34
CA LEU A 874 -13.03 -1.37 4.18
C LEU A 874 -12.60 -0.32 3.15
N LEU A 875 -12.05 0.82 3.57
CA LEU A 875 -11.47 1.81 2.65
C LEU A 875 -10.33 1.21 1.83
N LEU A 876 -9.45 0.40 2.46
CA LEU A 876 -8.36 -0.29 1.79
C LEU A 876 -8.90 -1.25 0.70
N TYR A 877 -9.86 -2.12 1.03
CA TYR A 877 -10.38 -3.12 0.09
C TYR A 877 -11.38 -2.60 -0.95
N LEU A 878 -12.19 -1.58 -0.64
CA LEU A 878 -13.21 -1.08 -1.56
C LEU A 878 -12.71 0.02 -2.48
N ALA A 879 -11.69 0.77 -2.05
CA ALA A 879 -11.29 2.00 -2.73
C ALA A 879 -9.83 2.02 -3.18
N LEU A 880 -8.92 1.36 -2.46
CA LEU A 880 -7.48 1.43 -2.71
C LEU A 880 -6.94 0.20 -3.47
N ASP A 881 -7.58 -0.95 -3.31
CA ASP A 881 -7.28 -2.20 -4.00
C ASP A 881 -7.82 -2.22 -5.45
N GLU A 882 -7.24 -1.40 -6.33
CA GLU A 882 -7.63 -1.31 -7.76
C GLU A 882 -7.01 -2.40 -8.65
N GLY A 883 -5.93 -3.04 -8.18
CA GLY A 883 -5.25 -4.11 -8.91
C GLY A 883 -5.89 -5.48 -8.74
N ASP A 884 -6.74 -5.67 -7.71
CA ASP A 884 -7.41 -6.93 -7.41
C ASP A 884 -8.88 -6.89 -7.86
N ASP A 885 -9.16 -7.52 -9.01
CA ASP A 885 -10.49 -7.64 -9.59
C ASP A 885 -11.25 -8.90 -9.14
N ARG A 886 -10.66 -9.72 -8.25
CA ARG A 886 -11.33 -10.90 -7.68
C ARG A 886 -12.62 -10.52 -6.92
N PRO A 887 -13.60 -11.43 -6.83
CA PRO A 887 -14.78 -11.24 -6.01
C PRO A 887 -14.43 -10.90 -4.55
N LEU A 888 -15.08 -9.88 -4.00
CA LEU A 888 -14.97 -9.52 -2.59
C LEU A 888 -16.17 -10.05 -1.82
N ILE A 889 -15.93 -10.96 -0.90
CA ILE A 889 -16.92 -11.52 0.01
C ILE A 889 -16.73 -10.86 1.37
N ILE A 890 -17.76 -10.22 1.92
CA ILE A 890 -17.69 -9.50 3.20
C ILE A 890 -18.80 -9.99 4.13
N ASP A 891 -18.45 -10.46 5.32
CA ASP A 891 -19.45 -10.88 6.32
C ASP A 891 -19.58 -9.85 7.44
N GLN A 892 -20.74 -9.19 7.50
CA GLN A 892 -21.16 -8.24 8.54
C GLN A 892 -20.09 -7.20 8.90
N PRO A 893 -19.57 -6.45 7.90
CA PRO A 893 -18.55 -5.42 8.13
C PRO A 893 -19.01 -4.29 9.06
N GLU A 894 -20.33 -4.15 9.27
CA GLU A 894 -20.95 -3.08 10.02
C GLU A 894 -21.19 -3.34 11.51
N GLU A 895 -20.95 -4.54 12.04
CA GLU A 895 -21.43 -4.93 13.38
C GLU A 895 -20.89 -4.03 14.53
N ASN A 896 -19.80 -3.31 14.27
CA ASN A 896 -19.18 -2.34 15.20
C ASN A 896 -19.31 -0.87 14.72
N LEU A 897 -20.17 -0.57 13.75
CA LEU A 897 -20.34 0.75 13.14
C LEU A 897 -21.75 1.29 13.39
N ASP A 898 -21.85 2.58 13.71
CA ASP A 898 -23.16 3.23 13.77
C ASP A 898 -23.73 3.43 12.35
N PRO A 899 -25.06 3.36 12.17
CA PRO A 899 -25.68 3.46 10.84
C PRO A 899 -25.39 4.76 10.08
N LYS A 900 -25.08 5.85 10.79
CA LYS A 900 -24.76 7.14 10.16
C LYS A 900 -23.36 7.10 9.55
N SER A 901 -22.36 6.61 10.27
CA SER A 901 -21.02 6.40 9.73
C SER A 901 -21.01 5.40 8.57
N VAL A 902 -21.78 4.32 8.65
CA VAL A 902 -21.95 3.39 7.51
C VAL A 902 -22.44 4.12 6.26
N PHE A 903 -23.45 4.98 6.42
CA PHE A 903 -24.01 5.74 5.30
C PHE A 903 -23.01 6.75 4.74
N GLU A 904 -22.43 7.60 5.59
CA GLU A 904 -21.55 8.70 5.18
C GLU A 904 -20.21 8.21 4.63
N GLU A 905 -19.70 7.08 5.14
CA GLU A 905 -18.33 6.65 4.84
C GLU A 905 -18.23 5.47 3.87
N LEU A 906 -19.22 4.57 3.80
CA LEU A 906 -19.10 3.31 3.04
C LEU A 906 -19.97 3.23 1.77
N VAL A 907 -21.17 3.80 1.76
CA VAL A 907 -22.14 3.61 0.66
C VAL A 907 -21.56 3.99 -0.71
N GLY A 908 -20.88 5.14 -0.80
CA GLY A 908 -20.25 5.58 -2.05
C GLY A 908 -19.13 4.67 -2.53
N LEU A 909 -18.43 4.01 -1.59
CA LEU A 909 -17.37 3.06 -1.89
C LEU A 909 -17.94 1.77 -2.47
N PHE A 910 -19.01 1.22 -1.88
CA PHE A 910 -19.69 0.04 -2.42
C PHE A 910 -20.26 0.28 -3.82
N ILE A 911 -20.87 1.45 -4.07
CA ILE A 911 -21.36 1.83 -5.41
C ILE A 911 -20.21 1.88 -6.42
N SER A 912 -19.04 2.35 -6.01
CA SER A 912 -17.85 2.40 -6.87
C SER A 912 -17.24 1.02 -7.10
N ALA A 913 -17.16 0.21 -6.04
CA ALA A 913 -16.60 -1.14 -6.08
C ALA A 913 -17.43 -2.08 -6.96
N LYS A 914 -18.77 -2.07 -6.83
CA LYS A 914 -19.67 -2.95 -7.62
C LYS A 914 -19.65 -2.68 -9.13
N ARG A 915 -19.12 -1.53 -9.56
CA ARG A 915 -18.91 -1.20 -10.97
C ARG A 915 -17.63 -1.80 -11.54
N LYS A 916 -16.68 -2.17 -10.69
CA LYS A 916 -15.35 -2.68 -11.06
C LYS A 916 -15.21 -4.18 -10.83
N ARG A 917 -15.74 -4.70 -9.72
CA ARG A 917 -15.66 -6.11 -9.33
C ARG A 917 -16.95 -6.60 -8.68
N GLN A 918 -17.13 -7.92 -8.64
CA GLN A 918 -18.25 -8.52 -7.91
C GLN A 918 -18.06 -8.36 -6.40
N VAL A 919 -19.11 -7.93 -5.71
CA VAL A 919 -19.11 -7.79 -4.25
C VAL A 919 -20.27 -8.61 -3.69
N ILE A 920 -19.97 -9.55 -2.81
CA ILE A 920 -20.95 -10.39 -2.11
C ILE A 920 -20.86 -10.03 -0.64
N MET A 921 -21.91 -9.44 -0.07
CA MET A 921 -21.90 -9.05 1.34
C MET A 921 -23.03 -9.69 2.11
N VAL A 922 -22.73 -10.13 3.32
CA VAL A 922 -23.72 -10.44 4.34
C VAL A 922 -23.92 -9.20 5.19
N THR A 923 -25.17 -8.75 5.34
CA THR A 923 -25.47 -7.53 6.10
C THR A 923 -26.85 -7.61 6.74
N HIS A 924 -27.02 -6.91 7.85
CA HIS A 924 -28.33 -6.62 8.46
C HIS A 924 -28.69 -5.12 8.37
N ASN A 925 -27.83 -4.31 7.75
CA ASN A 925 -27.99 -2.87 7.66
C ASN A 925 -28.67 -2.43 6.35
N ALA A 926 -29.82 -1.80 6.50
CA ALA A 926 -30.62 -1.29 5.38
C ALA A 926 -29.86 -0.32 4.45
N ASN A 927 -28.93 0.49 4.98
CA ASN A 927 -28.16 1.43 4.17
C ASN A 927 -27.21 0.73 3.20
N LEU A 928 -26.61 -0.38 3.62
CA LEU A 928 -25.70 -1.16 2.77
C LEU A 928 -26.43 -1.92 1.66
N VAL A 929 -27.76 -2.08 1.74
CA VAL A 929 -28.56 -2.76 0.71
C VAL A 929 -29.30 -1.77 -0.17
N ILE A 930 -30.04 -0.85 0.45
CA ILE A 930 -30.96 0.05 -0.25
C ILE A 930 -30.19 1.24 -0.85
N ASN A 931 -29.32 1.89 -0.06
CA ASN A 931 -28.64 3.11 -0.53
C ASN A 931 -27.43 2.84 -1.43
N THR A 932 -26.89 1.61 -1.41
CA THR A 932 -25.90 1.12 -2.38
C THR A 932 -26.54 0.61 -3.67
N ASP A 933 -27.87 0.52 -3.71
CA ASP A 933 -28.65 -0.09 -4.78
C ASP A 933 -28.19 -1.51 -5.11
N ALA A 934 -28.23 -2.43 -4.14
CA ALA A 934 -27.81 -3.81 -4.33
C ALA A 934 -28.48 -4.43 -5.57
N ASP A 935 -27.66 -5.05 -6.43
CA ASP A 935 -28.11 -5.59 -7.72
C ASP A 935 -28.87 -6.90 -7.52
N GLN A 936 -28.47 -7.71 -6.54
CA GLN A 936 -29.21 -8.89 -6.15
C GLN A 936 -29.32 -8.95 -4.63
N ILE A 937 -30.50 -9.29 -4.15
CA ILE A 937 -30.77 -9.53 -2.74
C ILE A 937 -31.13 -11.00 -2.60
N ILE A 938 -30.40 -11.70 -1.74
CA ILE A 938 -30.63 -13.09 -1.38
C ILE A 938 -31.14 -13.10 0.06
N VAL A 939 -32.38 -13.51 0.26
CA VAL A 939 -33.01 -13.67 1.56
C VAL A 939 -32.81 -15.11 2.01
N ALA A 940 -32.12 -15.28 3.13
CA ALA A 940 -31.89 -16.57 3.77
C ALA A 940 -32.93 -16.84 4.86
N GLU A 941 -33.56 -18.00 4.82
CA GLU A 941 -34.52 -18.49 5.80
C GLU A 941 -34.08 -19.87 6.32
N SER A 942 -34.20 -20.08 7.63
CA SER A 942 -33.86 -21.34 8.28
C SER A 942 -35.12 -21.98 8.85
N GLY A 943 -35.32 -23.26 8.55
CA GLY A 943 -36.42 -24.06 9.04
C GLY A 943 -36.20 -24.59 10.47
N PRO A 944 -37.12 -25.43 10.97
CA PRO A 944 -37.02 -26.02 12.30
C PRO A 944 -35.76 -26.87 12.42
N HIS A 945 -35.07 -26.79 13.57
CA HIS A 945 -33.82 -27.49 13.83
C HIS A 945 -34.09 -28.94 14.26
N PRO A 946 -33.80 -29.95 13.42
CA PRO A 946 -33.96 -31.34 13.80
C PRO A 946 -32.79 -31.76 14.71
N ALA A 947 -33.03 -32.69 15.64
CA ALA A 947 -31.97 -33.20 16.50
C ALA A 947 -30.97 -34.03 15.67
N GLY A 948 -29.69 -33.65 15.69
CA GLY A 948 -28.61 -34.41 15.04
C GLY A 948 -28.39 -34.10 13.56
N SER A 949 -29.04 -33.08 13.00
CA SER A 949 -28.78 -32.60 11.63
C SER A 949 -28.73 -31.08 11.57
N LEU A 950 -28.22 -30.54 10.46
CA LEU A 950 -28.35 -29.12 10.17
C LEU A 950 -29.82 -28.76 9.87
N PRO A 951 -30.28 -27.54 10.21
CA PRO A 951 -31.59 -27.08 9.83
C PRO A 951 -31.69 -26.91 8.30
N PRO A 952 -32.87 -27.16 7.69
CA PRO A 952 -33.06 -26.89 6.28
C PRO A 952 -33.00 -25.38 6.02
N ILE A 953 -32.09 -24.94 5.16
CA ILE A 953 -31.91 -23.54 4.76
C ILE A 953 -32.44 -23.35 3.34
N THR A 954 -33.26 -22.33 3.17
CA THR A 954 -33.86 -21.94 1.89
C THR A 954 -33.42 -20.52 1.55
N TYR A 955 -33.22 -20.26 0.26
CA TYR A 955 -32.88 -18.94 -0.25
C TYR A 955 -33.91 -18.48 -1.28
N VAL A 956 -34.29 -17.20 -1.21
CA VAL A 956 -35.10 -16.52 -2.22
C VAL A 956 -34.32 -15.30 -2.71
N SER A 957 -34.35 -14.99 -4.01
CA SER A 957 -33.60 -13.85 -4.53
C SER A 957 -34.30 -13.06 -5.61
N GLY A 958 -33.95 -11.77 -5.69
CA GLY A 958 -34.39 -10.84 -6.73
C GLY A 958 -33.79 -9.44 -6.53
N GLY A 959 -34.26 -8.47 -7.31
CA GLY A 959 -33.80 -7.08 -7.25
C GLY A 959 -34.73 -6.21 -6.40
N LEU A 960 -34.34 -4.94 -6.19
CA LEU A 960 -35.14 -3.97 -5.43
C LEU A 960 -36.44 -3.55 -6.13
N GLU A 961 -36.51 -3.72 -7.45
CA GLU A 961 -37.72 -3.56 -8.26
C GLU A 961 -38.81 -4.59 -7.91
N ASN A 962 -38.42 -5.80 -7.50
CA ASN A 962 -39.36 -6.86 -7.19
C ASN A 962 -40.10 -6.57 -5.87
N GLN A 963 -41.43 -6.57 -5.93
CA GLN A 963 -42.27 -6.18 -4.80
C GLN A 963 -42.13 -7.12 -3.60
N ILE A 964 -42.00 -8.43 -3.83
CA ILE A 964 -41.86 -9.43 -2.76
C ILE A 964 -40.55 -9.20 -2.03
N ILE A 965 -39.44 -9.11 -2.78
CA ILE A 965 -38.10 -8.85 -2.21
C ILE A 965 -38.09 -7.54 -1.44
N ARG A 966 -38.63 -6.46 -2.01
CA ARG A 966 -38.69 -5.14 -1.36
C ARG A 966 -39.46 -5.18 -0.05
N LYS A 967 -40.59 -5.90 0.02
CA LYS A 967 -41.35 -6.08 1.25
C LYS A 967 -40.51 -6.81 2.31
N THR A 968 -39.90 -7.94 1.92
CA THR A 968 -39.04 -8.73 2.81
C THR A 968 -37.83 -7.94 3.32
N VAL A 969 -37.24 -7.09 2.50
CA VAL A 969 -36.16 -6.17 2.89
C VAL A 969 -36.61 -5.21 4.00
N CYS A 970 -37.82 -4.63 3.87
CA CYS A 970 -38.38 -3.76 4.91
C CYS A 970 -38.67 -4.49 6.22
N ASP A 971 -39.12 -5.74 6.13
CA ASP A 971 -39.50 -6.54 7.29
C ASP A 971 -38.28 -7.08 8.06
N ILE A 972 -37.16 -7.35 7.37
CA ILE A 972 -35.96 -7.97 7.95
C ILE A 972 -34.90 -6.94 8.38
N LEU A 973 -34.65 -5.91 7.58
CA LEU A 973 -33.51 -5.00 7.81
C LEU A 973 -33.88 -3.87 8.76
N GLU A 974 -32.98 -3.58 9.70
CA GLU A 974 -33.15 -2.48 10.64
C GLU A 974 -33.20 -1.13 9.91
N GLY A 975 -34.30 -0.39 10.09
CA GLY A 975 -34.51 0.90 9.43
C GLY A 975 -34.86 0.81 7.95
N GLY A 976 -35.25 -0.36 7.42
CA GLY A 976 -35.56 -0.57 6.00
C GLY A 976 -36.58 0.41 5.41
N GLU A 977 -37.74 0.59 6.06
CA GLU A 977 -38.77 1.52 5.59
C GLU A 977 -38.28 2.98 5.59
N PHE A 978 -37.52 3.37 6.62
CA PHE A 978 -36.91 4.69 6.70
C PHE A 978 -35.85 4.89 5.60
N ALA A 979 -35.02 3.89 5.32
CA ALA A 979 -34.00 3.93 4.28
C ALA A 979 -34.61 4.05 2.87
N PHE A 980 -35.72 3.36 2.56
CA PHE A 980 -36.45 3.55 1.30
C PHE A 980 -37.04 4.95 1.19
N LYS A 981 -37.68 5.46 2.26
CA LYS A 981 -38.24 6.82 2.29
C LYS A 981 -37.14 7.87 2.11
N GLU A 982 -36.00 7.71 2.77
CA GLU A 982 -34.85 8.61 2.61
C GLU A 982 -34.23 8.52 1.22
N ARG A 983 -34.09 7.31 0.63
CA ARG A 983 -33.63 7.13 -0.76
C ARG A 983 -34.54 7.88 -1.73
N ALA A 984 -35.85 7.70 -1.62
CA ALA A 984 -36.83 8.39 -2.46
C ALA A 984 -36.82 9.92 -2.22
N ARG A 985 -36.75 10.36 -0.96
CA ARG A 985 -36.73 11.78 -0.57
C ARG A 985 -35.49 12.50 -1.07
N ARG A 986 -34.31 11.89 -0.92
CA ARG A 986 -33.02 12.47 -1.37
C ARG A 986 -33.00 12.65 -2.88
N LEU A 987 -33.55 11.68 -3.60
CA LEU A 987 -33.66 11.71 -5.05
C LEU A 987 -34.85 12.59 -5.52
N ARG A 988 -35.61 13.19 -4.58
CA ARG A 988 -36.79 14.06 -4.78
C ARG A 988 -37.86 13.46 -5.70
N VAL A 989 -37.82 12.15 -5.88
CA VAL A 989 -38.80 11.40 -6.65
C VAL A 989 -39.99 11.12 -5.74
N ARG A 990 -41.07 11.90 -5.87
CA ARG A 990 -42.36 11.64 -5.21
C ARG A 990 -43.09 10.49 -5.90
N LEU A 991 -42.55 9.28 -5.85
CA LEU A 991 -43.36 8.09 -6.09
C LEU A 991 -44.08 7.80 -4.77
N ARG A 992 -45.38 8.07 -4.69
CA ARG A 992 -46.18 7.55 -3.57
C ARG A 992 -46.21 6.02 -3.72
N ARG A 993 -45.49 5.33 -2.86
CA ARG A 993 -45.52 3.88 -2.69
C ARG A 993 -45.78 3.57 -1.23
#